data_AF-A0A8H6XD51-F1
#
_entry.id   AF-A0A8H6XD51-F1
#
_cell.length_a   1.000
_cell.length_b   1.000
_cell.length_c   1.000
_cell.angle_alpha   90.00
_cell.angle_beta   90.00
_cell.angle_gamma   90.00
#
_symmetry.space_group_name_H-M   'P 1'
#
loop_
_entity.id
_entity.type
_entity.pdbx_description
1 polymer ?
#
loop_
_entity_poly.entity_id
_entity_poly.type
_entity_poly.pdbx_seq_one_letter_code
_entity_poly.pdbx_strand_id
1 'polypeptide(L)'
;MSRSLRVAFIHPDLGIGGAERLVVDAAIGLQALGHPLVIYTSHHNPEHCFEETRNGANCTSLCTSSGPGPPKYDVYFVDQLSTCVPFLRTIGRTPVVFYCHFPDKLLANGEFVEGNLQKKRVGLLKRIYRYPMDWLEEVTTRQADVILSNSNFTARVFKSYFPSIRQTPTTVYPGINISAYETPVDASDPDIVAVTSDVPTLLSLNRFEKKKNAALAIVAFAKLRQRVPQLSNMRLVLAGGYDPRLEDNLQTLMALIDLARNHSLTLDLVTSSSSPRTALLTAPSTRALLYTPANEHFGIVPVEAMCCGLPVLACDSGGPTESTVAAPPAERTGWLCAPDAELWADALVEIVNMSTAEREALSRRAKERARSVFGMEAMASRLDEALQEAVALATGICIVLLALSSRAPSMSGLKNSTFGKRLRASQQDPDDDRPPTNRQRTDDDVPEPRDYGDRFIPTRDAGDMRTSYNLKDDAGPSTPSKKSRIIPSESDALKEQANALFNSILHTEVTPPEHSRPASPTRPPPVASTSAPPSTPTRRRLFAYHSPSTSAPSTPTRRLDTTTDSAYSMSPVRAESRQLLESPRRQLRNVCKTPYRVLDAPELAEDFYLNLVDWSSTNVLGVGLGSCVYLWTAHNAAVNRLCDLSDTNDSISSVSWGSTLAVGTISGRLHVYDANRLTLQRTYQQAHTQRIGALAWNAHVLSSGSRDRMVHHRDVREATSRPFKRCSGHRQEVCGLKWSGDGGVAAANLASGGNDNKVCIWDLRGSRRSNNAGGASRSVTGTPGASGSGGAGSGTDDTGGDAPLWKFHEHTAAVKALAWDPHVSGVLATGGGTQDKHIRFWNTISGTMLNELDTGSQVCNLIWSLTSHELVSTHGFSSTTAQNQICIWKYPTLNMVASLTGHTNRVLYLAMSPDGETIVTGAGDETLRFWNAFPKREVGERGAESRLDYGRLIR
;
A
#
# COMPACT_ATOMS: atom_id res chain seq x y z
N MET A 1 -24.57 -44.58 -8.42
CA MET A 1 -23.18 -44.18 -8.14
C MET A 1 -22.55 -43.80 -9.46
N SER A 2 -21.95 -42.61 -9.52
CA SER A 2 -21.14 -42.14 -10.63
C SER A 2 -19.81 -42.90 -10.70
N ARG A 3 -19.05 -42.68 -11.78
CA ARG A 3 -17.71 -43.26 -11.92
C ARG A 3 -16.71 -42.40 -11.16
N SER A 4 -15.99 -42.97 -10.19
CA SER A 4 -14.88 -42.27 -9.54
C SER A 4 -13.86 -41.78 -10.59
N LEU A 5 -13.49 -40.50 -10.53
CA LEU A 5 -12.57 -39.82 -11.44
C LEU A 5 -11.36 -39.32 -10.67
N ARG A 6 -10.15 -39.38 -11.27
CA ARG A 6 -8.98 -38.70 -10.72
C ARG A 6 -8.98 -37.24 -11.17
N VAL A 7 -9.25 -36.34 -10.23
CA VAL A 7 -9.43 -34.90 -10.48
C VAL A 7 -8.16 -34.14 -10.12
N ALA A 8 -7.72 -33.22 -10.97
CA ALA A 8 -6.69 -32.24 -10.63
C ALA A 8 -7.30 -30.84 -10.58
N PHE A 9 -7.28 -30.21 -9.40
CA PHE A 9 -7.60 -28.81 -9.22
C PHE A 9 -6.38 -27.95 -9.54
N ILE A 10 -6.59 -26.85 -10.26
CA ILE A 10 -5.57 -25.84 -10.57
C ILE A 10 -6.16 -24.48 -10.20
N HIS A 11 -5.58 -23.86 -9.18
CA HIS A 11 -5.99 -22.57 -8.62
C HIS A 11 -4.73 -21.85 -8.13
N PRO A 12 -4.57 -20.52 -8.34
CA PRO A 12 -3.24 -19.90 -8.28
C PRO A 12 -2.64 -19.77 -6.87
N ASP A 13 -3.48 -19.61 -5.84
CA ASP A 13 -3.08 -19.30 -4.46
C ASP A 13 -4.04 -19.99 -3.48
N LEU A 14 -3.54 -20.59 -2.39
CA LEU A 14 -4.36 -21.19 -1.32
C LEU A 14 -4.06 -20.54 0.03
N GLY A 15 -4.13 -19.20 0.06
CA GLY A 15 -4.26 -18.41 1.28
C GLY A 15 -5.66 -18.47 1.90
N ILE A 16 -6.01 -17.44 2.68
CA ILE A 16 -7.34 -17.30 3.30
C ILE A 16 -8.16 -16.28 2.49
N GLY A 17 -9.21 -16.77 1.83
CA GLY A 17 -10.10 -15.96 1.01
C GLY A 17 -11.33 -16.74 0.54
N GLY A 18 -12.25 -16.07 -0.16
CA GLY A 18 -13.55 -16.66 -0.51
C GLY A 18 -13.54 -17.57 -1.75
N ALA A 19 -12.66 -17.33 -2.73
CA ALA A 19 -12.52 -18.21 -3.90
C ALA A 19 -11.71 -19.46 -3.54
N GLU A 20 -10.73 -19.25 -2.68
CA GLU A 20 -9.85 -20.21 -2.03
C GLU A 20 -10.71 -21.17 -1.18
N ARG A 21 -11.63 -20.62 -0.36
CA ARG A 21 -12.62 -21.40 0.40
C ARG A 21 -13.52 -22.23 -0.52
N LEU A 22 -14.01 -21.66 -1.62
CA LEU A 22 -14.85 -22.36 -2.59
C LEU A 22 -14.12 -23.55 -3.21
N VAL A 23 -12.83 -23.39 -3.55
CA VAL A 23 -12.00 -24.48 -4.10
C VAL A 23 -11.75 -25.59 -3.07
N VAL A 24 -11.50 -25.23 -1.79
CA VAL A 24 -11.37 -26.20 -0.70
C VAL A 24 -12.69 -26.93 -0.44
N ASP A 25 -13.81 -26.22 -0.33
CA ASP A 25 -15.14 -26.80 -0.15
C ASP A 25 -15.55 -27.71 -1.33
N ALA A 26 -15.20 -27.33 -2.57
CA ALA A 26 -15.43 -28.14 -3.77
C ALA A 26 -14.58 -29.42 -3.78
N ALA A 27 -13.32 -29.35 -3.35
CA ALA A 27 -12.46 -30.52 -3.22
C ALA A 27 -13.01 -31.49 -2.16
N ILE A 28 -13.31 -31.00 -0.95
CA ILE A 28 -13.89 -31.80 0.14
C ILE A 28 -15.20 -32.48 -0.30
N GLY A 29 -16.08 -31.74 -0.99
CA GLY A 29 -17.34 -32.28 -1.52
C GLY A 29 -17.15 -33.45 -2.49
N LEU A 30 -16.22 -33.35 -3.45
CA LEU A 30 -15.92 -34.44 -4.38
C LEU A 30 -15.20 -35.62 -3.72
N GLN A 31 -14.35 -35.35 -2.72
CA GLN A 31 -13.68 -36.40 -1.95
C GLN A 31 -14.70 -37.25 -1.18
N ALA A 32 -15.73 -36.62 -0.59
CA ALA A 32 -16.83 -37.32 0.07
C ALA A 32 -17.67 -38.20 -0.89
N LEU A 33 -17.70 -37.86 -2.19
CA LEU A 33 -18.28 -38.70 -3.24
C LEU A 33 -17.34 -39.83 -3.73
N GLY A 34 -16.11 -39.91 -3.20
CA GLY A 34 -15.14 -40.97 -3.54
C GLY A 34 -14.24 -40.65 -4.73
N HIS A 35 -14.00 -39.37 -5.03
CA HIS A 35 -13.10 -38.94 -6.10
C HIS A 35 -11.68 -38.67 -5.54
N PRO A 36 -10.64 -39.45 -5.94
CA PRO A 36 -9.26 -39.13 -5.60
C PRO A 36 -8.82 -37.84 -6.30
N LEU A 37 -8.40 -36.85 -5.53
CA LEU A 37 -8.07 -35.51 -6.03
C LEU A 37 -6.65 -35.07 -5.67
N VAL A 38 -6.14 -34.08 -6.39
CA VAL A 38 -4.86 -33.39 -6.14
C VAL A 38 -5.07 -31.90 -6.39
N ILE A 39 -4.48 -31.03 -5.56
CA ILE A 39 -4.55 -29.56 -5.75
C ILE A 39 -3.16 -29.01 -6.10
N TYR A 40 -3.08 -28.34 -7.25
CA TYR A 40 -1.92 -27.59 -7.70
C TYR A 40 -2.15 -26.09 -7.47
N THR A 41 -1.21 -25.46 -6.78
CA THR A 41 -1.16 -24.03 -6.51
C THR A 41 0.26 -23.50 -6.65
N SER A 42 0.40 -22.19 -6.93
CA SER A 42 1.69 -21.50 -6.93
C SER A 42 2.07 -20.95 -5.55
N HIS A 43 1.08 -20.77 -4.66
CA HIS A 43 1.29 -20.33 -3.28
C HIS A 43 0.38 -21.06 -2.29
N HIS A 44 0.91 -21.39 -1.13
CA HIS A 44 0.19 -21.93 0.03
C HIS A 44 1.07 -21.73 1.25
N ASN A 45 0.57 -21.00 2.24
CA ASN A 45 1.27 -20.72 3.49
C ASN A 45 0.65 -21.54 4.64
N PRO A 46 1.32 -22.56 5.21
CA PRO A 46 0.79 -23.34 6.34
C PRO A 46 0.55 -22.54 7.63
N GLU A 47 1.00 -21.28 7.71
CA GLU A 47 0.68 -20.34 8.79
C GLU A 47 -0.57 -19.49 8.46
N HIS A 48 -1.00 -19.43 7.20
CA HIS A 48 -2.10 -18.60 6.69
C HIS A 48 -2.86 -19.31 5.54
N CYS A 49 -3.52 -20.42 5.88
CA CYS A 49 -4.37 -21.22 5.00
C CYS A 49 -5.54 -21.80 5.82
N PHE A 50 -6.52 -22.41 5.15
CA PHE A 50 -7.57 -23.18 5.82
C PHE A 50 -7.00 -24.43 6.52
N GLU A 51 -7.63 -24.87 7.61
CA GLU A 51 -7.15 -26.02 8.41
C GLU A 51 -7.12 -27.30 7.57
N GLU A 52 -8.13 -27.50 6.72
CA GLU A 52 -8.28 -28.68 5.86
C GLU A 52 -7.14 -28.83 4.83
N THR A 53 -6.48 -27.72 4.49
CA THR A 53 -5.28 -27.69 3.62
C THR A 53 -3.97 -27.76 4.41
N ARG A 54 -3.95 -27.28 5.66
CA ARG A 54 -2.74 -26.97 6.46
C ARG A 54 -1.72 -28.09 6.55
N ASN A 55 -2.19 -29.30 6.86
CA ASN A 55 -1.36 -30.49 7.06
C ASN A 55 -1.44 -31.50 5.89
N GLY A 56 -2.15 -31.17 4.80
CA GLY A 56 -2.46 -32.13 3.73
C GLY A 56 -3.28 -33.35 4.18
N ALA A 57 -3.86 -33.30 5.38
CA ALA A 57 -4.55 -34.43 6.03
C ALA A 57 -5.91 -34.74 5.40
N ASN A 58 -6.65 -33.70 4.99
CA ASN A 58 -7.95 -33.84 4.33
C ASN A 58 -7.76 -33.74 2.81
N CYS A 59 -7.16 -32.67 2.28
CA CYS A 59 -6.87 -32.57 0.84
C CYS A 59 -5.69 -33.46 0.41
N THR A 60 -5.96 -34.55 -0.32
CA THR A 60 -4.93 -35.49 -0.78
C THR A 60 -3.88 -34.85 -1.68
N SER A 61 -2.64 -34.76 -1.19
CA SER A 61 -1.46 -34.22 -1.87
C SER A 61 -1.62 -32.79 -2.43
N LEU A 62 -1.07 -31.82 -1.68
CA LEU A 62 -0.74 -30.49 -2.18
C LEU A 62 0.60 -30.56 -2.95
N CYS A 63 0.66 -30.06 -4.19
CA CYS A 63 1.86 -30.20 -5.04
C CYS A 63 2.52 -28.84 -5.41
N THR A 64 3.36 -28.32 -4.52
CA THR A 64 4.15 -27.08 -4.71
C THR A 64 5.42 -27.31 -5.56
N SER A 65 5.25 -27.64 -6.83
CA SER A 65 6.26 -27.49 -7.90
C SER A 65 7.61 -28.25 -7.81
N SER A 66 7.72 -29.35 -7.07
CA SER A 66 8.84 -30.29 -7.23
C SER A 66 8.46 -31.75 -6.93
N GLY A 67 8.21 -32.56 -7.98
CA GLY A 67 7.85 -33.98 -7.86
C GLY A 67 8.02 -34.76 -9.18
N PRO A 68 8.16 -36.10 -9.13
CA PRO A 68 8.59 -36.92 -10.28
C PRO A 68 7.46 -37.25 -11.27
N GLY A 69 7.15 -36.28 -12.15
CA GLY A 69 6.29 -36.47 -13.31
C GLY A 69 4.78 -36.36 -13.01
N PRO A 70 3.96 -35.78 -13.90
CA PRO A 70 2.52 -35.63 -13.67
C PRO A 70 1.82 -36.99 -13.78
N PRO A 71 1.09 -37.45 -12.74
CA PRO A 71 0.24 -38.63 -12.87
C PRO A 71 -0.92 -38.32 -13.84
N LYS A 72 -1.40 -39.35 -14.55
CA LYS A 72 -2.44 -39.17 -15.57
C LYS A 72 -3.82 -38.96 -14.93
N TYR A 73 -4.30 -37.71 -14.89
CA TYR A 73 -5.66 -37.37 -14.44
C TYR A 73 -6.73 -37.69 -15.48
N ASP A 74 -7.96 -37.88 -15.00
CA ASP A 74 -9.14 -38.15 -15.82
C ASP A 74 -9.88 -36.85 -16.20
N VAL A 75 -9.77 -35.79 -15.38
CA VAL A 75 -10.32 -34.45 -15.63
C VAL A 75 -9.56 -33.37 -14.85
N TYR A 76 -9.41 -32.18 -15.42
CA TYR A 76 -8.89 -30.99 -14.74
C TYR A 76 -10.03 -30.03 -14.36
N PHE A 77 -9.98 -29.49 -13.14
CA PHE A 77 -10.79 -28.35 -12.70
C PHE A 77 -9.90 -27.11 -12.59
N VAL A 78 -10.27 -26.01 -13.25
CA VAL A 78 -9.48 -24.78 -13.33
C VAL A 78 -10.32 -23.59 -12.86
N ASP A 79 -9.77 -22.77 -11.96
CA ASP A 79 -10.41 -21.53 -11.48
C ASP A 79 -9.46 -20.32 -11.65
N GLN A 80 -10.03 -19.12 -11.62
CA GLN A 80 -9.45 -17.79 -11.89
C GLN A 80 -8.80 -17.61 -13.28
N LEU A 81 -7.84 -18.45 -13.68
CA LEU A 81 -6.94 -18.20 -14.82
C LEU A 81 -7.10 -19.22 -15.95
N SER A 82 -7.90 -18.90 -16.97
CA SER A 82 -8.13 -19.82 -18.10
C SER A 82 -6.93 -20.02 -19.02
N THR A 83 -5.85 -19.27 -18.87
CA THR A 83 -4.65 -19.31 -19.73
C THR A 83 -3.99 -20.70 -19.84
N CYS A 84 -4.16 -21.56 -18.83
CA CYS A 84 -3.66 -22.95 -18.84
C CYS A 84 -4.57 -23.93 -19.61
N VAL A 85 -5.85 -23.63 -19.79
CA VAL A 85 -6.88 -24.50 -20.40
C VAL A 85 -6.46 -25.06 -21.77
N PRO A 86 -5.90 -24.25 -22.71
CA PRO A 86 -5.45 -24.77 -24.01
C PRO A 86 -4.34 -25.82 -23.88
N PHE A 87 -3.39 -25.62 -22.96
CA PHE A 87 -2.25 -26.53 -22.78
C PHE A 87 -2.68 -27.86 -22.15
N LEU A 88 -3.51 -27.79 -21.10
CA LEU A 88 -4.07 -28.97 -20.43
C LEU A 88 -4.90 -29.82 -21.41
N ARG A 89 -5.76 -29.17 -22.20
CA ARG A 89 -6.62 -29.85 -23.18
C ARG A 89 -5.85 -30.41 -24.37
N THR A 90 -4.99 -29.61 -25.02
CA THR A 90 -4.37 -29.99 -26.31
C THR A 90 -3.12 -30.86 -26.14
N ILE A 91 -2.29 -30.59 -25.13
CA ILE A 91 -1.06 -31.34 -24.86
C ILE A 91 -1.35 -32.51 -23.91
N GLY A 92 -2.10 -32.27 -22.83
CA GLY A 92 -2.47 -33.32 -21.87
C GLY A 92 -3.51 -34.31 -22.40
N ARG A 93 -4.37 -33.90 -23.34
CA ARG A 93 -5.51 -34.68 -23.87
C ARG A 93 -6.50 -35.14 -22.79
N THR A 94 -6.63 -34.33 -21.74
CA THR A 94 -7.57 -34.53 -20.63
C THR A 94 -8.65 -33.44 -20.71
N PRO A 95 -9.94 -33.75 -20.46
CA PRO A 95 -11.00 -32.74 -20.41
C PRO A 95 -10.75 -31.68 -19.34
N VAL A 96 -11.24 -30.47 -19.57
CA VAL A 96 -11.08 -29.34 -18.66
C VAL A 96 -12.42 -28.70 -18.33
N VAL A 97 -12.75 -28.65 -17.04
CA VAL A 97 -13.86 -27.86 -16.49
C VAL A 97 -13.30 -26.53 -15.98
N PHE A 98 -13.84 -25.41 -16.46
CA PHE A 98 -13.42 -24.08 -16.04
C PHE A 98 -14.51 -23.43 -15.18
N TYR A 99 -14.18 -23.08 -13.93
CA TYR A 99 -15.05 -22.37 -13.02
C TYR A 99 -14.84 -20.86 -13.18
N CYS A 100 -15.89 -20.15 -13.60
CA CYS A 100 -15.87 -18.70 -13.71
C CYS A 100 -16.49 -18.08 -12.46
N HIS A 101 -15.65 -17.66 -11.50
CA HIS A 101 -16.12 -16.91 -10.35
C HIS A 101 -16.67 -15.51 -10.74
N PHE A 102 -15.94 -14.76 -11.56
CA PHE A 102 -16.40 -13.54 -12.23
C PHE A 102 -15.45 -13.18 -13.41
N PRO A 103 -15.90 -12.50 -14.48
CA PRO A 103 -15.02 -12.13 -15.60
C PRO A 103 -13.99 -11.04 -15.25
N ASP A 104 -12.70 -11.27 -15.51
CA ASP A 104 -11.64 -10.25 -15.31
C ASP A 104 -11.83 -9.06 -16.27
N LYS A 105 -12.39 -9.32 -17.45
CA LYS A 105 -12.84 -8.34 -18.44
C LYS A 105 -13.82 -7.27 -17.89
N LEU A 106 -14.49 -7.52 -16.76
CA LEU A 106 -15.28 -6.50 -16.05
C LEU A 106 -14.43 -5.69 -15.07
N LEU A 107 -13.66 -6.37 -14.22
CA LEU A 107 -12.80 -5.74 -13.20
C LEU A 107 -11.86 -4.71 -13.82
N ALA A 108 -11.36 -4.97 -15.03
CA ALA A 108 -10.48 -4.05 -15.75
C ALA A 108 -11.14 -2.71 -16.18
N ASN A 109 -12.47 -2.64 -16.35
CA ASN A 109 -13.13 -1.53 -17.06
C ASN A 109 -13.75 -0.45 -16.16
N GLY A 110 -14.05 -0.76 -14.89
CA GLY A 110 -14.54 0.20 -13.89
C GLY A 110 -16.06 0.16 -13.69
N GLU A 111 -16.46 -0.66 -12.71
CA GLU A 111 -17.79 -0.77 -12.08
C GLU A 111 -19.03 -1.11 -12.92
N PHE A 112 -20.03 -1.67 -12.23
CA PHE A 112 -21.37 -1.97 -12.73
C PHE A 112 -22.39 -1.27 -11.81
N VAL A 113 -22.45 0.06 -11.88
CA VAL A 113 -23.21 0.90 -10.95
C VAL A 113 -24.71 0.87 -11.26
N GLU A 114 -25.53 0.59 -10.24
CA GLU A 114 -26.97 0.90 -10.16
C GLU A 114 -27.81 0.52 -11.40
N GLY A 115 -27.62 -0.71 -11.92
CA GLY A 115 -28.51 -1.34 -12.90
C GLY A 115 -28.52 -0.74 -14.32
N ASN A 116 -27.86 0.39 -14.53
CA ASN A 116 -27.72 1.02 -15.84
C ASN A 116 -26.38 0.69 -16.49
N LEU A 117 -26.41 0.36 -17.79
CA LEU A 117 -25.20 0.14 -18.60
C LEU A 117 -24.51 1.46 -19.00
N GLN A 118 -24.24 2.32 -18.00
CA GLN A 118 -23.39 3.49 -18.17
C GLN A 118 -21.94 3.06 -18.41
N LYS A 119 -21.58 2.92 -19.69
CA LYS A 119 -20.19 2.77 -20.13
C LYS A 119 -19.41 4.05 -19.81
N LYS A 120 -18.88 4.18 -18.58
CA LYS A 120 -17.86 5.18 -18.22
C LYS A 120 -16.78 5.11 -19.31
N ARG A 121 -16.48 6.24 -19.97
CA ARG A 121 -15.71 6.24 -21.24
C ARG A 121 -14.25 5.80 -21.01
N VAL A 122 -14.01 4.50 -21.03
CA VAL A 122 -12.68 3.89 -20.95
C VAL A 122 -11.80 4.50 -22.05
N GLY A 123 -10.80 5.27 -21.62
CA GLY A 123 -9.93 6.03 -22.53
C GLY A 123 -9.30 5.14 -23.59
N LEU A 124 -9.24 5.64 -24.83
CA LEU A 124 -8.85 4.85 -26.02
C LEU A 124 -7.56 4.05 -25.81
N LEU A 125 -6.58 4.64 -25.12
CA LEU A 125 -5.30 4.03 -24.77
C LEU A 125 -5.46 2.77 -23.88
N LYS A 126 -6.30 2.83 -22.83
CA LYS A 126 -6.57 1.70 -21.93
C LYS A 126 -7.28 0.56 -22.68
N ARG A 127 -8.21 0.91 -23.58
CA ARG A 127 -8.91 -0.07 -24.44
C ARG A 127 -7.97 -0.76 -25.44
N ILE A 128 -7.03 -0.01 -26.05
CA ILE A 128 -6.02 -0.58 -26.96
C ILE A 128 -5.04 -1.48 -26.20
N TYR A 129 -4.54 -1.03 -25.04
CA TYR A 129 -3.62 -1.82 -24.20
C TYR A 129 -4.23 -3.13 -23.69
N ARG A 130 -5.50 -3.12 -23.28
CA ARG A 130 -6.16 -4.29 -22.68
C ARG A 130 -6.70 -5.28 -23.72
N TYR A 131 -6.99 -4.84 -24.95
CA TYR A 131 -7.57 -5.70 -26.01
C TYR A 131 -6.85 -7.05 -26.22
N PRO A 132 -5.51 -7.16 -26.26
CA PRO A 132 -4.83 -8.45 -26.40
C PRO A 132 -5.08 -9.41 -25.22
N MET A 133 -5.23 -8.89 -23.99
CA MET A 133 -5.51 -9.70 -22.80
C MET A 133 -6.98 -10.13 -22.74
N ASP A 134 -7.91 -9.23 -23.02
CA ASP A 134 -9.35 -9.57 -23.10
C ASP A 134 -9.64 -10.58 -24.23
N TRP A 135 -8.90 -10.48 -25.34
CA TRP A 135 -8.97 -11.45 -26.44
C TRP A 135 -8.35 -12.79 -26.04
N LEU A 136 -7.22 -12.80 -25.34
CA LEU A 136 -6.60 -14.02 -24.84
C LEU A 136 -7.54 -14.74 -23.87
N GLU A 137 -8.02 -14.04 -22.83
CA GLU A 137 -9.00 -14.55 -21.85
C GLU A 137 -10.22 -15.18 -22.52
N GLU A 138 -10.80 -14.50 -23.51
CA GLU A 138 -11.96 -15.02 -24.25
C GLU A 138 -11.63 -16.25 -25.11
N VAL A 139 -10.45 -16.31 -25.73
CA VAL A 139 -9.99 -17.44 -26.55
C VAL A 139 -9.57 -18.64 -25.70
N THR A 140 -8.99 -18.44 -24.51
CA THR A 140 -8.56 -19.53 -23.63
C THR A 140 -9.72 -20.10 -22.82
N THR A 141 -10.61 -19.27 -22.29
CA THR A 141 -11.85 -19.72 -21.61
C THR A 141 -12.75 -20.51 -22.55
N ARG A 142 -12.84 -20.11 -23.84
CA ARG A 142 -13.61 -20.83 -24.87
C ARG A 142 -13.17 -22.29 -25.08
N GLN A 143 -11.96 -22.68 -24.65
CA GLN A 143 -11.41 -24.02 -24.86
C GLN A 143 -11.71 -25.02 -23.74
N ALA A 144 -12.45 -24.63 -22.69
CA ALA A 144 -12.99 -25.59 -21.73
C ALA A 144 -14.01 -26.55 -22.39
N ASP A 145 -14.23 -27.71 -21.79
CA ASP A 145 -15.29 -28.65 -22.17
C ASP A 145 -16.62 -28.26 -21.51
N VAL A 146 -16.56 -27.94 -20.21
CA VAL A 146 -17.68 -27.41 -19.42
C VAL A 146 -17.22 -26.11 -18.76
N ILE A 147 -18.06 -25.07 -18.85
CA ILE A 147 -17.86 -23.80 -18.14
C ILE A 147 -18.91 -23.72 -17.03
N LEU A 148 -18.47 -23.46 -15.79
CA LEU A 148 -19.31 -23.32 -14.61
C LEU A 148 -19.32 -21.87 -14.12
N SER A 149 -20.30 -21.50 -13.29
CA SER A 149 -20.35 -20.21 -12.60
C SER A 149 -21.07 -20.30 -11.25
N ASN A 150 -20.73 -19.39 -10.34
CA ASN A 150 -21.29 -19.30 -8.99
C ASN A 150 -22.77 -18.86 -8.91
N SER A 151 -23.31 -18.22 -9.95
CA SER A 151 -24.71 -17.78 -10.02
C SER A 151 -25.21 -17.58 -11.45
N ASN A 152 -26.52 -17.51 -11.62
CA ASN A 152 -27.19 -17.20 -12.89
C ASN A 152 -27.03 -15.72 -13.27
N PHE A 153 -26.80 -14.83 -12.30
CA PHE A 153 -26.33 -13.47 -12.53
C PHE A 153 -24.95 -13.48 -13.18
N THR A 154 -23.97 -14.16 -12.60
CA THR A 154 -22.63 -14.32 -13.18
C THR A 154 -22.69 -14.99 -14.56
N ALA A 155 -23.53 -16.02 -14.76
CA ALA A 155 -23.73 -16.65 -16.07
C ALA A 155 -24.25 -15.66 -17.14
N ARG A 156 -25.24 -14.82 -16.79
CA ARG A 156 -25.76 -13.76 -17.68
C ARG A 156 -24.71 -12.69 -17.98
N VAL A 157 -23.98 -12.26 -16.95
CA VAL A 157 -22.93 -11.23 -17.06
C VAL A 157 -21.77 -11.74 -17.92
N PHE A 158 -21.27 -12.95 -17.67
CA PHE A 158 -20.31 -13.66 -18.52
C PHE A 158 -20.73 -13.68 -19.99
N LYS A 159 -22.00 -14.03 -20.26
CA LYS A 159 -22.54 -14.12 -21.62
C LYS A 159 -22.57 -12.78 -22.37
N SER A 160 -22.74 -11.67 -21.66
CA SER A 160 -22.71 -10.33 -22.24
C SER A 160 -21.28 -9.80 -22.51
N TYR A 161 -20.28 -10.28 -21.76
CA TYR A 161 -18.88 -9.85 -21.91
C TYR A 161 -18.03 -10.76 -22.81
N PHE A 162 -18.41 -12.03 -23.01
CA PHE A 162 -17.73 -12.97 -23.93
C PHE A 162 -18.62 -13.43 -25.09
N PRO A 163 -18.99 -12.53 -26.02
CA PRO A 163 -19.96 -12.83 -27.07
C PRO A 163 -19.51 -13.89 -28.08
N SER A 164 -18.22 -14.23 -28.17
CA SER A 164 -17.74 -15.31 -29.03
C SER A 164 -17.84 -16.70 -28.40
N ILE A 165 -18.15 -16.82 -27.11
CA ILE A 165 -18.35 -18.10 -26.42
C ILE A 165 -19.80 -18.55 -26.62
N ARG A 166 -19.98 -19.67 -27.34
CA ARG A 166 -21.32 -20.21 -27.67
C ARG A 166 -21.99 -20.92 -26.49
N GLN A 167 -21.23 -21.64 -25.68
CA GLN A 167 -21.70 -22.26 -24.43
C GLN A 167 -22.23 -21.20 -23.45
N THR A 168 -23.18 -21.57 -22.61
CA THR A 168 -23.64 -20.76 -21.47
C THR A 168 -23.14 -21.45 -20.20
N PRO A 169 -22.56 -20.73 -19.22
CA PRO A 169 -22.09 -21.36 -17.99
C PRO A 169 -23.21 -22.09 -17.24
N THR A 170 -22.90 -23.28 -16.71
CA THR A 170 -23.81 -24.03 -15.83
C THR A 170 -23.65 -23.54 -14.39
N THR A 171 -24.76 -23.24 -13.71
CA THR A 171 -24.74 -22.67 -12.36
C THR A 171 -24.51 -23.75 -11.29
N VAL A 172 -23.37 -23.63 -10.61
CA VAL A 172 -22.97 -24.46 -9.45
C VAL A 172 -22.66 -23.51 -8.30
N TYR A 173 -23.65 -23.35 -7.41
CA TYR A 173 -23.57 -22.43 -6.28
C TYR A 173 -22.46 -22.83 -5.29
N PRO A 174 -21.81 -21.86 -4.61
CA PRO A 174 -20.91 -22.14 -3.50
C PRO A 174 -21.62 -22.90 -2.37
N GLY A 175 -20.99 -23.97 -1.89
CA GLY A 175 -21.52 -24.83 -0.83
C GLY A 175 -21.43 -24.19 0.56
N ILE A 176 -22.48 -24.35 1.35
CA ILE A 176 -22.52 -23.98 2.76
C ILE A 176 -22.46 -25.25 3.61
N ASN A 177 -21.44 -25.34 4.46
CA ASN A 177 -21.45 -26.25 5.60
C ASN A 177 -22.50 -25.78 6.62
N ILE A 178 -23.52 -26.62 6.85
CA ILE A 178 -24.72 -26.26 7.63
C ILE A 178 -24.49 -26.47 9.13
N SER A 179 -23.73 -27.50 9.51
CA SER A 179 -23.48 -27.85 10.93
C SER A 179 -22.71 -26.76 11.69
N ALA A 180 -21.97 -25.91 10.98
CA ALA A 180 -21.34 -24.70 11.52
C ALA A 180 -22.35 -23.70 12.13
N TYR A 181 -23.63 -23.73 11.70
CA TYR A 181 -24.72 -22.92 12.23
C TYR A 181 -25.67 -23.70 13.16
N GLU A 182 -25.44 -25.01 13.33
CA GLU A 182 -26.13 -25.88 14.29
C GLU A 182 -25.31 -26.08 15.58
N THR A 183 -24.02 -25.73 15.55
CA THR A 183 -23.10 -25.81 16.70
C THR A 183 -23.47 -24.74 17.75
N PRO A 184 -23.60 -25.09 19.04
CA PRO A 184 -23.95 -24.12 20.08
C PRO A 184 -22.83 -23.09 20.27
N VAL A 185 -23.22 -21.82 20.33
CA VAL A 185 -22.34 -20.67 20.52
C VAL A 185 -21.87 -20.60 21.98
N ASP A 186 -20.59 -20.30 22.22
CA ASP A 186 -20.05 -20.09 23.56
C ASP A 186 -20.54 -18.75 24.14
N ALA A 187 -21.54 -18.81 25.02
CA ALA A 187 -22.09 -17.65 25.70
C ALA A 187 -21.17 -17.04 26.78
N SER A 188 -19.95 -17.57 26.97
CA SER A 188 -18.95 -17.01 27.88
C SER A 188 -17.88 -16.14 27.18
N ASP A 189 -17.84 -16.12 25.85
CA ASP A 189 -16.95 -15.23 25.08
C ASP A 189 -17.36 -13.75 25.31
N PRO A 190 -16.46 -12.87 25.80
CA PRO A 190 -16.76 -11.45 26.03
C PRO A 190 -17.23 -10.71 24.78
N ASP A 191 -16.77 -11.08 23.58
CA ASP A 191 -17.20 -10.46 22.32
C ASP A 191 -18.65 -10.83 21.98
N ILE A 192 -19.09 -12.04 22.34
CA ILE A 192 -20.48 -12.49 22.19
C ILE A 192 -21.37 -11.87 23.27
N VAL A 193 -20.89 -11.76 24.51
CA VAL A 193 -21.60 -11.06 25.61
C VAL A 193 -21.83 -9.59 25.25
N ALA A 194 -20.86 -8.90 24.67
CA ALA A 194 -20.97 -7.49 24.28
C ALA A 194 -22.08 -7.20 23.25
N VAL A 195 -22.40 -8.15 22.36
CA VAL A 195 -23.45 -7.97 21.34
C VAL A 195 -24.80 -8.59 21.72
N THR A 196 -24.84 -9.49 22.71
CA THR A 196 -26.06 -10.24 23.08
C THR A 196 -27.09 -9.33 23.75
N SER A 197 -28.37 -9.48 23.38
CA SER A 197 -29.48 -8.72 23.98
C SER A 197 -30.82 -9.36 23.68
N ASP A 198 -31.76 -9.27 24.61
CA ASP A 198 -33.16 -9.68 24.42
C ASP A 198 -33.98 -8.69 23.55
N VAL A 199 -33.47 -7.48 23.33
CA VAL A 199 -34.15 -6.43 22.54
C VAL A 199 -34.36 -6.92 21.09
N PRO A 200 -35.59 -6.86 20.54
CA PRO A 200 -35.86 -7.30 19.18
C PRO A 200 -34.94 -6.60 18.17
N THR A 201 -34.15 -7.42 17.47
CA THR A 201 -32.99 -6.97 16.69
C THR A 201 -33.25 -7.13 15.20
N LEU A 202 -33.00 -6.09 14.41
CA LEU A 202 -32.77 -6.20 12.97
C LEU A 202 -31.26 -6.23 12.72
N LEU A 203 -30.81 -7.11 11.83
CA LEU A 203 -29.38 -7.36 11.61
C LEU A 203 -29.02 -7.08 10.16
N SER A 204 -27.96 -6.31 9.91
CA SER A 204 -27.36 -6.16 8.58
C SER A 204 -25.89 -6.60 8.63
N LEU A 205 -25.54 -7.60 7.83
CA LEU A 205 -24.22 -8.23 7.80
C LEU A 205 -23.49 -7.86 6.51
N ASN A 206 -22.72 -6.77 6.56
CA ASN A 206 -22.05 -6.15 5.42
C ASN A 206 -20.62 -5.74 5.79
N ARG A 207 -19.70 -5.74 4.82
CA ARG A 207 -18.47 -4.97 4.99
C ARG A 207 -18.81 -3.48 5.00
N PHE A 208 -18.03 -2.70 5.74
CA PHE A 208 -18.11 -1.24 5.72
C PHE A 208 -17.47 -0.71 4.42
N GLU A 209 -18.19 -0.86 3.31
CA GLU A 209 -17.77 -0.39 1.98
C GLU A 209 -18.96 0.36 1.34
N LYS A 210 -18.76 1.53 0.75
CA LYS A 210 -19.85 2.44 0.34
C LYS A 210 -20.85 1.75 -0.62
N LYS A 211 -20.33 0.96 -1.55
CA LYS A 211 -21.08 0.14 -2.54
C LYS A 211 -22.04 -0.91 -1.94
N LYS A 212 -21.91 -1.26 -0.65
CA LYS A 212 -22.82 -2.19 0.04
C LYS A 212 -24.12 -1.53 0.52
N ASN A 213 -24.21 -0.20 0.45
CA ASN A 213 -25.39 0.60 0.78
C ASN A 213 -26.02 0.28 2.15
N ALA A 214 -25.19 0.08 3.20
CA ALA A 214 -25.69 -0.15 4.56
C ALA A 214 -26.57 1.02 5.09
N ALA A 215 -26.45 2.20 4.48
CA ALA A 215 -27.31 3.37 4.71
C ALA A 215 -28.80 3.05 4.52
N LEU A 216 -29.16 2.23 3.52
CA LEU A 216 -30.54 1.80 3.28
C LEU A 216 -31.17 1.13 4.50
N ALA A 217 -30.42 0.34 5.27
CA ALA A 217 -30.90 -0.28 6.50
C ALA A 217 -31.20 0.75 7.60
N ILE A 218 -30.37 1.80 7.73
CA ILE A 218 -30.60 2.90 8.69
C ILE A 218 -31.88 3.67 8.34
N VAL A 219 -32.04 4.08 7.08
CA VAL A 219 -33.21 4.87 6.64
C VAL A 219 -34.50 4.04 6.72
N ALA A 220 -34.47 2.77 6.30
CA ALA A 220 -35.63 1.87 6.42
C ALA A 220 -36.01 1.61 7.89
N PHE A 221 -35.04 1.46 8.79
CA PHE A 221 -35.29 1.32 10.23
C PHE A 221 -35.86 2.60 10.86
N ALA A 222 -35.38 3.78 10.47
CA ALA A 222 -35.94 5.06 10.91
C ALA A 222 -37.42 5.20 10.49
N LYS A 223 -37.75 4.83 9.25
CA LYS A 223 -39.13 4.81 8.74
C LYS A 223 -40.00 3.76 9.43
N LEU A 224 -39.47 2.56 9.70
CA LEU A 224 -40.16 1.52 10.47
C LEU A 224 -40.59 2.04 11.86
N ARG A 225 -39.70 2.72 12.59
CA ARG A 225 -40.02 3.28 13.92
C ARG A 225 -41.12 4.35 13.89
N GLN A 226 -41.24 5.10 12.79
CA GLN A 226 -42.34 6.05 12.58
C GLN A 226 -43.67 5.35 12.30
N ARG A 227 -43.64 4.27 11.52
CA ARG A 227 -44.84 3.49 11.12
C ARG A 227 -45.35 2.54 12.21
N VAL A 228 -44.49 2.10 13.14
CA VAL A 228 -44.83 1.14 14.20
C VAL A 228 -44.38 1.65 15.59
N PRO A 229 -44.95 2.74 16.14
CA PRO A 229 -44.51 3.32 17.41
C PRO A 229 -44.60 2.37 18.63
N GLN A 230 -45.48 1.38 18.57
CA GLN A 230 -45.61 0.32 19.58
C GLN A 230 -44.38 -0.60 19.69
N LEU A 231 -43.44 -0.52 18.74
CA LEU A 231 -42.15 -1.20 18.76
C LEU A 231 -40.97 -0.20 18.87
N SER A 232 -41.17 0.84 19.69
CA SER A 232 -40.15 1.86 19.99
C SER A 232 -38.84 1.29 20.58
N ASN A 233 -38.92 0.16 21.30
CA ASN A 233 -37.79 -0.61 21.83
C ASN A 233 -37.36 -1.74 20.86
N MET A 234 -36.67 -1.35 19.79
CA MET A 234 -35.98 -2.23 18.85
C MET A 234 -34.58 -1.69 18.58
N ARG A 235 -33.63 -2.56 18.18
CA ARG A 235 -32.29 -2.15 17.73
C ARG A 235 -31.99 -2.62 16.30
N LEU A 236 -31.20 -1.83 15.58
CA LEU A 236 -30.56 -2.21 14.33
C LEU A 236 -29.07 -2.46 14.62
N VAL A 237 -28.56 -3.63 14.26
CA VAL A 237 -27.13 -3.97 14.32
C VAL A 237 -26.56 -3.97 12.91
N LEU A 238 -25.56 -3.12 12.67
CA LEU A 238 -24.74 -3.15 11.45
C LEU A 238 -23.39 -3.78 11.82
N ALA A 239 -23.03 -4.91 11.20
CA ALA A 239 -21.80 -5.63 11.55
C ALA A 239 -21.12 -6.27 10.34
N GLY A 240 -19.79 -6.35 10.38
CA GLY A 240 -18.97 -7.01 9.38
C GLY A 240 -17.58 -6.39 9.27
N GLY A 241 -16.85 -6.75 8.20
CA GLY A 241 -15.43 -6.37 8.05
C GLY A 241 -15.21 -4.87 7.99
N TYR A 242 -14.38 -4.37 8.92
CA TYR A 242 -13.88 -3.00 9.00
C TYR A 242 -12.36 -3.03 9.10
N ASP A 243 -11.66 -2.26 8.26
CA ASP A 243 -10.21 -2.09 8.32
C ASP A 243 -9.90 -0.58 8.42
N PRO A 244 -9.31 -0.10 9.53
CA PRO A 244 -8.99 1.33 9.69
C PRO A 244 -7.88 1.83 8.75
N ARG A 245 -7.24 0.93 7.97
CA ARG A 245 -6.28 1.28 6.92
C ARG A 245 -6.95 1.59 5.57
N LEU A 246 -8.24 1.28 5.42
CA LEU A 246 -9.01 1.50 4.20
C LEU A 246 -9.89 2.74 4.34
N GLU A 247 -9.63 3.74 3.51
CA GLU A 247 -10.31 5.03 3.54
C GLU A 247 -11.83 4.90 3.27
N ASP A 248 -12.26 4.02 2.37
CA ASP A 248 -13.69 3.75 2.13
C ASP A 248 -14.38 3.21 3.39
N ASN A 249 -13.71 2.40 4.21
CA ASN A 249 -14.25 1.88 5.46
C ASN A 249 -14.39 2.99 6.51
N LEU A 250 -13.39 3.86 6.63
CA LEU A 250 -13.44 5.01 7.54
C LEU A 250 -14.55 6.00 7.14
N GLN A 251 -14.59 6.39 5.87
CA GLN A 251 -15.61 7.32 5.35
C GLN A 251 -17.02 6.72 5.39
N THR A 252 -17.18 5.44 5.04
CA THR A 252 -18.48 4.74 5.15
C THR A 252 -18.95 4.68 6.59
N LEU A 253 -18.07 4.37 7.55
CA LEU A 253 -18.43 4.38 8.97
C LEU A 253 -18.89 5.77 9.43
N MET A 254 -18.13 6.84 9.13
CA MET A 254 -18.53 8.20 9.51
C MET A 254 -19.87 8.61 8.88
N ALA A 255 -20.09 8.32 7.59
CA ALA A 255 -21.34 8.63 6.90
C ALA A 255 -22.55 7.87 7.49
N LEU A 256 -22.37 6.62 7.92
CA LEU A 256 -23.42 5.85 8.61
C LEU A 256 -23.73 6.42 10.00
N ILE A 257 -22.71 6.88 10.72
CA ILE A 257 -22.84 7.53 12.04
C ILE A 257 -23.65 8.82 11.93
N ASP A 258 -23.32 9.69 10.96
CA ASP A 258 -24.04 10.95 10.76
C ASP A 258 -25.45 10.75 10.22
N LEU A 259 -25.67 9.74 9.37
CA LEU A 259 -27.01 9.34 8.95
C LEU A 259 -27.88 8.85 10.12
N ALA A 260 -27.31 8.09 11.06
CA ALA A 260 -28.02 7.67 12.28
C ALA A 260 -28.36 8.86 13.19
N ARG A 261 -27.42 9.81 13.37
CA ARG A 261 -27.64 11.07 14.11
C ARG A 261 -28.76 11.91 13.48
N ASN A 262 -28.75 12.08 12.15
CA ASN A 262 -29.76 12.83 11.41
C ASN A 262 -31.17 12.23 11.52
N HIS A 263 -31.29 10.93 11.79
CA HIS A 263 -32.55 10.25 12.06
C HIS A 263 -32.89 10.12 13.57
N SER A 264 -32.18 10.85 14.44
CA SER A 264 -32.36 10.85 15.90
C SER A 264 -32.27 9.43 16.52
N LEU A 265 -31.35 8.61 16.01
CA LEU A 265 -31.07 7.27 16.54
C LEU A 265 -29.92 7.32 17.55
N THR A 266 -30.08 6.58 18.64
CA THR A 266 -28.98 6.27 19.57
C THR A 266 -28.01 5.28 18.94
N LEU A 267 -26.71 5.58 18.99
CA LEU A 267 -25.64 4.77 18.44
C LEU A 267 -24.76 4.20 19.57
N ASP A 268 -24.31 2.96 19.39
CA ASP A 268 -23.20 2.36 20.12
C ASP A 268 -22.21 1.75 19.09
N LEU A 269 -20.93 1.62 19.45
CA LEU A 269 -19.85 1.19 18.56
C LEU A 269 -18.95 0.15 19.26
N VAL A 270 -19.23 -1.13 19.00
CA VAL A 270 -18.49 -2.26 19.56
C VAL A 270 -17.43 -2.74 18.57
N THR A 271 -16.15 -2.66 18.96
CA THR A 271 -15.04 -3.33 18.26
C THR A 271 -14.81 -4.71 18.87
N SER A 272 -14.90 -5.76 18.06
CA SER A 272 -14.84 -7.16 18.49
C SER A 272 -13.52 -7.82 18.09
N SER A 273 -12.98 -8.72 18.92
CA SER A 273 -11.76 -9.48 18.62
C SER A 273 -12.03 -10.85 17.97
N SER A 274 -13.13 -11.49 18.33
CA SER A 274 -13.70 -12.67 17.66
C SER A 274 -14.78 -12.28 16.65
N SER A 275 -15.46 -13.26 16.03
CA SER A 275 -16.52 -13.05 15.04
C SER A 275 -17.90 -13.37 15.65
N PRO A 276 -18.65 -12.40 16.19
CA PRO A 276 -19.98 -12.63 16.76
C PRO A 276 -21.07 -12.93 15.70
N ARG A 277 -20.70 -13.23 14.46
CA ARG A 277 -21.59 -13.43 13.31
C ARG A 277 -22.63 -14.52 13.57
N THR A 278 -22.20 -15.70 13.99
CA THR A 278 -23.11 -16.83 14.26
C THR A 278 -24.04 -16.52 15.42
N ALA A 279 -23.53 -15.92 16.50
CA ALA A 279 -24.32 -15.49 17.66
C ALA A 279 -25.46 -14.54 17.25
N LEU A 280 -25.16 -13.52 16.44
CA LEU A 280 -26.16 -12.56 15.95
C LEU A 280 -27.22 -13.19 15.03
N LEU A 281 -26.83 -14.21 14.23
CA LEU A 281 -27.74 -14.94 13.34
C LEU A 281 -28.63 -15.96 14.08
N THR A 282 -28.14 -16.57 15.16
CA THR A 282 -28.89 -17.57 15.95
C THR A 282 -29.62 -16.99 17.16
N ALA A 283 -29.36 -15.74 17.54
CA ALA A 283 -29.99 -15.07 18.67
C ALA A 283 -31.53 -15.03 18.55
N PRO A 284 -32.30 -15.53 19.56
CA PRO A 284 -33.77 -15.52 19.53
C PRO A 284 -34.41 -14.12 19.43
N SER A 285 -33.66 -13.07 19.75
CA SER A 285 -34.09 -11.68 19.61
C SER A 285 -33.99 -11.15 18.18
N THR A 286 -33.17 -11.75 17.31
CA THR A 286 -33.02 -11.32 15.90
C THR A 286 -34.27 -11.68 15.09
N ARG A 287 -34.88 -10.68 14.45
CA ARG A 287 -36.17 -10.79 13.75
C ARG A 287 -36.07 -10.85 12.23
N ALA A 288 -35.02 -10.30 11.64
CA ALA A 288 -34.66 -10.47 10.22
C ALA A 288 -33.22 -10.05 9.90
N LEU A 289 -32.69 -10.59 8.79
CA LEU A 289 -31.51 -10.08 8.09
C LEU A 289 -31.92 -9.04 7.04
N LEU A 290 -31.19 -7.91 6.99
CA LEU A 290 -31.32 -6.82 6.03
C LEU A 290 -30.09 -6.81 5.11
N TYR A 291 -30.23 -7.35 3.90
CA TYR A 291 -29.15 -7.48 2.91
C TYR A 291 -29.21 -6.40 1.82
N THR A 292 -28.64 -5.24 2.17
CA THR A 292 -28.62 -4.03 1.34
C THR A 292 -27.79 -4.06 0.04
N PRO A 293 -26.82 -4.98 -0.21
CA PRO A 293 -26.10 -4.98 -1.47
C PRO A 293 -26.97 -5.31 -2.69
N ALA A 294 -26.90 -4.46 -3.71
CA ALA A 294 -27.54 -4.65 -5.01
C ALA A 294 -26.53 -5.16 -6.05
N ASN A 295 -27.00 -5.89 -7.07
CA ASN A 295 -26.20 -6.39 -8.21
C ASN A 295 -24.97 -7.26 -7.84
N GLU A 296 -24.87 -7.79 -6.63
CA GLU A 296 -23.77 -8.68 -6.23
C GLU A 296 -23.80 -10.03 -6.96
N HIS A 297 -22.65 -10.70 -7.03
CA HIS A 297 -22.48 -11.95 -7.77
C HIS A 297 -23.23 -13.11 -7.13
N PHE A 298 -23.16 -13.28 -5.81
CA PHE A 298 -23.90 -14.30 -5.08
C PHE A 298 -24.27 -13.83 -3.66
N GLY A 299 -25.55 -13.95 -3.29
CA GLY A 299 -26.05 -13.55 -1.98
C GLY A 299 -25.80 -14.64 -0.93
N ILE A 300 -24.54 -14.85 -0.55
CA ILE A 300 -24.14 -15.87 0.44
C ILE A 300 -24.79 -15.62 1.81
N VAL A 301 -24.79 -14.37 2.29
CA VAL A 301 -25.26 -13.99 3.63
C VAL A 301 -26.77 -14.20 3.81
N PRO A 302 -27.65 -13.91 2.83
CA PRO A 302 -29.02 -14.41 2.78
C PRO A 302 -29.14 -15.91 3.08
N VAL A 303 -28.27 -16.76 2.51
CA VAL A 303 -28.37 -18.21 2.73
C VAL A 303 -27.87 -18.61 4.11
N GLU A 304 -26.86 -17.93 4.68
CA GLU A 304 -26.44 -18.13 6.08
C GLU A 304 -27.58 -17.82 7.07
N ALA A 305 -28.31 -16.72 6.85
CA ALA A 305 -29.53 -16.42 7.60
C ALA A 305 -30.61 -17.48 7.39
N MET A 306 -30.76 -18.03 6.18
CA MET A 306 -31.68 -19.14 5.91
C MET A 306 -31.28 -20.46 6.58
N CYS A 307 -29.99 -20.74 6.79
CA CYS A 307 -29.51 -21.86 7.62
C CYS A 307 -29.91 -21.70 9.10
N CYS A 308 -29.76 -20.49 9.65
CA CYS A 308 -30.28 -20.17 10.98
C CYS A 308 -31.82 -20.17 11.02
N GLY A 309 -32.47 -19.98 9.86
CA GLY A 309 -33.92 -19.97 9.69
C GLY A 309 -34.54 -18.59 9.93
N LEU A 310 -33.73 -17.54 9.76
CA LEU A 310 -34.07 -16.14 9.96
C LEU A 310 -34.70 -15.56 8.66
N PRO A 311 -35.76 -14.74 8.74
CA PRO A 311 -36.31 -14.06 7.57
C PRO A 311 -35.29 -13.11 6.94
N VAL A 312 -35.20 -13.09 5.61
CA VAL A 312 -34.32 -12.18 4.87
C VAL A 312 -35.14 -11.12 4.14
N LEU A 313 -34.73 -9.86 4.24
CA LEU A 313 -35.10 -8.78 3.33
C LEU A 313 -33.85 -8.39 2.53
N ALA A 314 -33.92 -8.41 1.20
CA ALA A 314 -32.79 -8.13 0.33
C ALA A 314 -33.17 -7.32 -0.91
N CYS A 315 -32.16 -6.79 -1.60
CA CYS A 315 -32.36 -6.11 -2.88
C CYS A 315 -32.87 -7.07 -3.98
N ASP A 316 -33.77 -6.60 -4.83
CA ASP A 316 -34.36 -7.34 -5.97
C ASP A 316 -33.43 -7.48 -7.20
N SER A 317 -32.11 -7.36 -7.01
CA SER A 317 -31.12 -7.42 -8.08
C SER A 317 -29.88 -8.24 -7.69
N GLY A 318 -29.23 -8.86 -8.67
CA GLY A 318 -28.06 -9.72 -8.44
C GLY A 318 -28.38 -11.05 -7.77
N GLY A 319 -27.35 -11.66 -7.17
CA GLY A 319 -27.41 -12.96 -6.48
C GLY A 319 -28.46 -13.10 -5.37
N PRO A 320 -28.88 -12.06 -4.62
CA PRO A 320 -30.02 -12.14 -3.70
C PRO A 320 -31.31 -12.70 -4.32
N THR A 321 -31.57 -12.42 -5.61
CA THR A 321 -32.73 -12.96 -6.36
C THR A 321 -32.68 -14.47 -6.60
N GLU A 322 -31.53 -15.09 -6.33
CA GLU A 322 -31.30 -16.53 -6.48
C GLU A 322 -31.30 -17.23 -5.12
N SER A 323 -30.74 -16.59 -4.10
CA SER A 323 -30.80 -17.07 -2.71
C SER A 323 -32.25 -17.07 -2.19
N THR A 324 -32.92 -15.93 -2.25
CA THR A 324 -34.20 -15.66 -1.56
C THR A 324 -35.40 -15.79 -2.50
N VAL A 325 -36.45 -16.50 -2.05
CA VAL A 325 -37.72 -16.61 -2.77
C VAL A 325 -38.75 -15.69 -2.14
N ALA A 326 -39.24 -14.70 -2.90
CA ALA A 326 -40.24 -13.72 -2.46
C ALA A 326 -41.70 -14.14 -2.74
N ALA A 327 -41.92 -14.91 -3.81
CA ALA A 327 -43.23 -15.36 -4.27
C ALA A 327 -43.14 -16.77 -4.91
N PRO A 328 -44.21 -17.58 -4.86
CA PRO A 328 -45.49 -17.33 -4.20
C PRO A 328 -45.37 -17.34 -2.67
N PRO A 329 -46.29 -16.69 -1.91
CA PRO A 329 -46.21 -16.60 -0.45
C PRO A 329 -46.08 -17.95 0.28
N ALA A 330 -46.68 -19.02 -0.28
CA ALA A 330 -46.58 -20.38 0.25
C ALA A 330 -45.15 -20.96 0.24
N GLU A 331 -44.32 -20.54 -0.72
CA GLU A 331 -42.92 -20.96 -0.90
C GLU A 331 -41.92 -19.90 -0.40
N ARG A 332 -42.41 -18.75 0.09
CA ARG A 332 -41.59 -17.60 0.47
C ARG A 332 -40.56 -17.97 1.55
N THR A 333 -39.31 -17.55 1.32
CA THR A 333 -38.19 -17.65 2.27
C THR A 333 -37.65 -16.27 2.68
N GLY A 334 -38.06 -15.20 1.99
CA GLY A 334 -37.77 -13.82 2.37
C GLY A 334 -38.46 -12.81 1.46
N TRP A 335 -37.98 -11.57 1.45
CA TRP A 335 -38.51 -10.45 0.66
C TRP A 335 -37.42 -9.94 -0.28
N LEU A 336 -37.84 -9.61 -1.50
CA LEU A 336 -37.01 -8.94 -2.51
C LEU A 336 -37.68 -7.60 -2.82
N CYS A 337 -36.95 -6.51 -2.64
CA CYS A 337 -37.44 -5.14 -2.86
C CYS A 337 -36.39 -4.33 -3.60
N ALA A 338 -36.81 -3.36 -4.42
CA ALA A 338 -35.92 -2.32 -4.93
C ALA A 338 -35.19 -1.62 -3.76
N PRO A 339 -34.01 -1.00 -3.97
CA PRO A 339 -33.23 -0.34 -2.91
C PRO A 339 -33.84 1.01 -2.44
N ASP A 340 -35.15 1.04 -2.23
CA ASP A 340 -35.94 2.17 -1.74
C ASP A 340 -36.35 1.97 -0.27
N ALA A 341 -36.18 3.01 0.54
CA ALA A 341 -36.40 2.92 1.97
C ALA A 341 -37.88 2.96 2.42
N GLU A 342 -38.82 3.41 1.59
CA GLU A 342 -40.26 3.23 1.88
C GLU A 342 -40.65 1.76 1.69
N LEU A 343 -40.31 1.17 0.54
CA LEU A 343 -40.62 -0.24 0.22
C LEU A 343 -39.98 -1.22 1.21
N TRP A 344 -38.73 -0.93 1.62
CA TRP A 344 -38.07 -1.70 2.68
C TRP A 344 -38.77 -1.53 4.04
N ALA A 345 -39.28 -0.34 4.36
CA ALA A 345 -40.06 -0.16 5.59
C ALA A 345 -41.40 -0.92 5.55
N ASP A 346 -42.08 -1.02 4.39
CA ASP A 346 -43.30 -1.83 4.23
C ASP A 346 -43.02 -3.33 4.45
N ALA A 347 -41.96 -3.85 3.83
CA ALA A 347 -41.53 -5.23 4.04
C ALA A 347 -41.15 -5.49 5.52
N LEU A 348 -40.49 -4.54 6.19
CA LEU A 348 -40.18 -4.64 7.61
C LEU A 348 -41.44 -4.62 8.50
N VAL A 349 -42.48 -3.85 8.16
CA VAL A 349 -43.78 -3.89 8.86
C VAL A 349 -44.41 -5.28 8.76
N GLU A 350 -44.40 -5.91 7.58
CA GLU A 350 -44.89 -7.30 7.42
C GLU A 350 -44.03 -8.28 8.24
N ILE A 351 -42.70 -8.23 8.07
CA ILE A 351 -41.72 -9.12 8.71
C ILE A 351 -41.81 -9.10 10.25
N VAL A 352 -42.02 -7.92 10.85
CA VAL A 352 -41.99 -7.77 12.30
C VAL A 352 -43.34 -8.12 12.94
N ASN A 353 -44.46 -7.91 12.23
CA ASN A 353 -45.80 -8.30 12.69
C ASN A 353 -46.16 -9.78 12.43
N MET A 354 -45.35 -10.54 11.68
CA MET A 354 -45.54 -12.00 11.49
C MET A 354 -45.75 -12.73 12.82
N SER A 355 -46.77 -13.59 12.88
CA SER A 355 -47.01 -14.51 13.99
C SER A 355 -45.90 -15.54 14.16
N THR A 356 -45.85 -16.21 15.32
CA THR A 356 -44.91 -17.30 15.58
C THR A 356 -45.08 -18.44 14.57
N ALA A 357 -46.31 -18.86 14.28
CA ALA A 357 -46.61 -19.94 13.34
C ALA A 357 -46.15 -19.62 11.89
N GLU A 358 -46.34 -18.38 11.43
CA GLU A 358 -45.85 -17.93 10.11
C GLU A 358 -44.32 -17.89 10.06
N ARG A 359 -43.69 -17.40 11.14
CA ARG A 359 -42.24 -17.33 11.28
C ARG A 359 -41.61 -18.72 11.29
N GLU A 360 -42.18 -19.66 12.03
CA GLU A 360 -41.76 -21.08 12.04
C GLU A 360 -41.95 -21.75 10.67
N ALA A 361 -43.06 -21.48 9.98
CA ALA A 361 -43.31 -22.01 8.65
C ALA A 361 -42.31 -21.49 7.61
N LEU A 362 -41.98 -20.19 7.64
CA LEU A 362 -40.95 -19.58 6.81
C LEU A 362 -39.57 -20.12 7.17
N SER A 363 -39.24 -20.21 8.46
CA SER A 363 -37.98 -20.75 8.98
C SER A 363 -37.70 -22.16 8.46
N ARG A 364 -38.70 -23.04 8.48
CA ARG A 364 -38.61 -24.41 7.96
C ARG A 364 -38.28 -24.44 6.46
N ARG A 365 -39.01 -23.67 5.64
CA ARG A 365 -38.76 -23.55 4.19
C ARG A 365 -37.37 -22.96 3.89
N ALA A 366 -36.93 -21.99 4.70
CA ALA A 366 -35.63 -21.35 4.56
C ALA A 366 -34.49 -22.37 4.78
N LYS A 367 -34.55 -23.16 5.86
CA LYS A 367 -33.57 -24.23 6.15
C LYS A 367 -33.59 -25.34 5.10
N GLU A 368 -34.77 -25.76 4.68
CA GLU A 368 -34.94 -26.79 3.63
C GLU A 368 -34.35 -26.33 2.29
N ARG A 369 -34.60 -25.08 1.87
CA ARG A 369 -33.99 -24.48 0.67
C ARG A 369 -32.48 -24.32 0.81
N ALA A 370 -32.01 -23.84 1.95
CA ALA A 370 -30.57 -23.71 2.22
C ALA A 370 -29.86 -25.06 2.07
N ARG A 371 -30.41 -26.13 2.66
CA ARG A 371 -29.87 -27.49 2.54
C ARG A 371 -29.91 -28.03 1.11
N SER A 372 -31.08 -28.00 0.47
CA SER A 372 -31.32 -28.67 -0.82
C SER A 372 -30.71 -27.96 -2.04
N VAL A 373 -30.50 -26.64 -1.98
CA VAL A 373 -29.97 -25.85 -3.11
C VAL A 373 -28.52 -25.40 -2.90
N PHE A 374 -28.14 -25.12 -1.66
CA PHE A 374 -26.87 -24.45 -1.33
C PHE A 374 -25.99 -25.23 -0.33
N GLY A 375 -26.41 -26.40 0.15
CA GLY A 375 -25.60 -27.25 1.03
C GLY A 375 -24.39 -27.85 0.31
N MET A 376 -23.37 -28.25 1.08
CA MET A 376 -22.18 -28.96 0.56
C MET A 376 -22.53 -30.15 -0.33
N GLU A 377 -23.52 -30.97 0.10
CA GLU A 377 -24.07 -32.11 -0.63
C GLU A 377 -24.57 -31.71 -2.05
N ALA A 378 -25.28 -30.58 -2.14
CA ALA A 378 -25.87 -30.08 -3.38
C ALA A 378 -24.83 -29.47 -4.34
N MET A 379 -23.79 -28.81 -3.81
CA MET A 379 -22.65 -28.37 -4.62
C MET A 379 -21.87 -29.57 -5.15
N ALA A 380 -21.57 -30.56 -4.30
CA ALA A 380 -20.80 -31.74 -4.66
C ALA A 380 -21.47 -32.56 -5.79
N SER A 381 -22.78 -32.82 -5.70
CA SER A 381 -23.52 -33.55 -6.75
C SER A 381 -23.45 -32.82 -8.10
N ARG A 382 -23.73 -31.52 -8.12
CA ARG A 382 -23.70 -30.69 -9.34
C ARG A 382 -22.30 -30.60 -9.95
N LEU A 383 -21.26 -30.64 -9.11
CA LEU A 383 -19.87 -30.60 -9.57
C LEU A 383 -19.43 -31.96 -10.15
N ASP A 384 -19.80 -33.08 -9.52
CA ASP A 384 -19.59 -34.41 -10.13
C ASP A 384 -20.34 -34.52 -11.47
N GLU A 385 -21.62 -34.15 -11.54
CA GLU A 385 -22.40 -34.11 -12.79
C GLU A 385 -21.66 -33.38 -13.93
N ALA A 386 -21.08 -32.20 -13.64
CA ALA A 386 -20.28 -31.43 -14.61
C ALA A 386 -18.93 -32.09 -14.98
N LEU A 387 -18.27 -32.77 -14.05
CA LEU A 387 -17.03 -33.50 -14.32
C LEU A 387 -17.30 -34.77 -15.16
N GLN A 388 -18.40 -35.49 -14.89
CA GLN A 388 -18.83 -36.62 -15.72
C GLN A 388 -19.21 -36.16 -17.14
N GLU A 389 -19.91 -35.01 -17.29
CA GLU A 389 -20.23 -34.43 -18.60
C GLU A 389 -18.95 -34.13 -19.41
N ALA A 390 -17.96 -33.48 -18.80
CA ALA A 390 -16.69 -33.17 -19.47
C ALA A 390 -15.94 -34.44 -19.93
N VAL A 391 -15.94 -35.51 -19.12
CA VAL A 391 -15.33 -36.80 -19.48
C VAL A 391 -16.13 -37.51 -20.58
N ALA A 392 -17.46 -37.44 -20.58
CA ALA A 392 -18.29 -37.99 -21.65
C ALA A 392 -18.05 -37.29 -23.00
N LEU A 393 -18.01 -35.95 -22.99
CA LEU A 393 -17.71 -35.13 -24.17
C LEU A 393 -16.34 -35.46 -24.76
N ALA A 394 -15.29 -35.54 -23.93
CA ALA A 394 -13.93 -35.83 -24.40
C ALA A 394 -13.72 -37.29 -24.85
N THR A 395 -14.53 -38.25 -24.40
CA THR A 395 -14.46 -39.65 -24.84
C THR A 395 -15.33 -39.97 -26.05
N GLY A 396 -16.13 -39.00 -26.54
CA GLY A 396 -17.07 -39.22 -27.64
C GLY A 396 -18.26 -40.12 -27.28
N ILE A 397 -18.41 -40.47 -26.00
CA ILE A 397 -19.52 -41.31 -25.51
C ILE A 397 -20.72 -40.40 -25.33
N CYS A 398 -21.67 -40.46 -26.27
CA CYS A 398 -22.90 -39.68 -26.24
C CYS A 398 -23.84 -40.20 -25.13
N ILE A 399 -23.64 -39.74 -23.88
CA ILE A 399 -24.48 -40.09 -22.74
C ILE A 399 -25.84 -39.38 -22.86
N VAL A 400 -26.81 -40.06 -23.50
CA VAL A 400 -28.23 -39.66 -23.57
C VAL A 400 -28.95 -39.88 -22.22
N LEU A 401 -28.22 -40.19 -21.15
CA LEU A 401 -28.72 -40.89 -19.96
C LEU A 401 -28.90 -40.04 -18.69
N LEU A 402 -28.64 -38.73 -18.71
CA LEU A 402 -28.92 -37.82 -17.58
C LEU A 402 -30.06 -36.81 -17.81
N ALA A 403 -30.81 -36.93 -18.91
CA ALA A 403 -32.02 -36.14 -19.14
C ALA A 403 -33.30 -36.71 -18.47
N LEU A 404 -33.19 -37.78 -17.68
CA LEU A 404 -34.34 -38.57 -17.18
C LEU A 404 -34.37 -38.83 -15.66
N SER A 405 -33.46 -38.25 -14.87
CA SER A 405 -33.43 -38.44 -13.40
C SER A 405 -33.56 -37.14 -12.57
N SER A 406 -34.17 -36.10 -13.13
CA SER A 406 -34.62 -34.93 -12.35
C SER A 406 -36.06 -34.55 -12.74
N ARG A 407 -37.04 -35.39 -12.36
CA ARG A 407 -38.43 -34.94 -12.31
C ARG A 407 -38.56 -33.88 -11.22
N ALA A 408 -38.61 -32.62 -11.61
CA ALA A 408 -39.22 -31.60 -10.77
C ALA A 408 -40.66 -32.03 -10.42
N PRO A 409 -41.15 -31.75 -9.20
CA PRO A 409 -42.54 -32.00 -8.85
C PRO A 409 -43.48 -31.24 -9.82
N SER A 410 -44.57 -31.90 -10.22
CA SER A 410 -45.35 -31.48 -11.38
C SER A 410 -46.24 -30.26 -11.13
N MET A 411 -45.83 -29.10 -11.62
CA MET A 411 -46.77 -28.00 -11.91
C MET A 411 -47.64 -28.36 -13.12
N SER A 412 -48.84 -28.86 -12.86
CA SER A 412 -49.88 -29.08 -13.90
C SER A 412 -51.29 -28.80 -13.35
N GLY A 413 -51.60 -27.52 -13.14
CA GLY A 413 -52.85 -27.02 -12.55
C GLY A 413 -53.79 -26.31 -13.53
N LEU A 414 -54.17 -26.98 -14.63
CA LEU A 414 -55.19 -26.58 -15.62
C LEU A 414 -54.92 -25.32 -16.49
N LYS A 415 -55.69 -25.24 -17.58
CA LYS A 415 -55.54 -24.28 -18.70
C LYS A 415 -56.78 -23.40 -18.82
N ASN A 416 -56.61 -22.15 -19.24
CA ASN A 416 -57.42 -21.35 -20.18
C ASN A 416 -56.73 -19.96 -20.32
N SER A 417 -56.80 -19.20 -21.44
CA SER A 417 -57.59 -19.35 -22.66
C SER A 417 -56.85 -18.87 -23.94
N THR A 418 -57.23 -19.47 -25.07
CA THR A 418 -57.23 -19.03 -26.50
C THR A 418 -56.39 -17.83 -27.04
N PHE A 419 -55.74 -18.09 -28.20
CA PHE A 419 -55.53 -17.23 -29.41
C PHE A 419 -54.90 -15.80 -29.30
N GLY A 420 -54.18 -15.28 -30.31
CA GLY A 420 -53.67 -15.91 -31.55
C GLY A 420 -53.20 -14.94 -32.65
N LYS A 421 -51.97 -15.13 -33.17
CA LYS A 421 -51.41 -14.71 -34.48
C LYS A 421 -51.57 -13.26 -35.01
N ARG A 422 -50.40 -12.61 -35.22
CA ARG A 422 -49.99 -11.72 -36.36
C ARG A 422 -50.81 -10.45 -36.67
N LEU A 423 -50.09 -9.33 -36.87
CA LEU A 423 -49.93 -8.70 -38.20
C LEU A 423 -48.76 -7.68 -38.24
N ARG A 424 -48.42 -7.21 -39.45
CA ARG A 424 -47.57 -6.02 -39.73
C ARG A 424 -48.50 -4.87 -40.12
N ALA A 425 -48.19 -3.63 -39.73
CA ALA A 425 -48.34 -2.44 -40.59
C ALA A 425 -47.68 -1.19 -39.97
N SER A 426 -47.51 -0.18 -40.82
CA SER A 426 -46.94 1.16 -40.67
C SER A 426 -47.88 2.21 -40.02
N GLN A 427 -47.36 3.44 -39.86
CA GLN A 427 -48.08 4.71 -39.57
C GLN A 427 -48.59 4.86 -38.11
N GLN A 428 -48.73 6.06 -37.53
CA GLN A 428 -48.18 7.42 -37.81
C GLN A 428 -48.23 8.22 -36.49
N ASP A 429 -47.64 9.42 -36.45
CA ASP A 429 -47.66 10.34 -35.30
C ASP A 429 -49.08 10.83 -34.94
N PRO A 430 -49.27 11.36 -33.72
CA PRO A 430 -49.60 12.79 -33.65
C PRO A 430 -48.87 13.58 -32.53
N ASP A 431 -48.79 14.90 -32.73
CA ASP A 431 -48.53 15.95 -31.72
C ASP A 431 -49.68 16.00 -30.66
N ASP A 432 -49.65 16.71 -29.52
CA ASP A 432 -48.79 17.79 -28.96
C ASP A 432 -48.88 17.65 -27.39
N ASP A 433 -48.64 18.55 -26.41
CA ASP A 433 -48.33 19.99 -26.34
C ASP A 433 -47.67 20.37 -24.98
N ARG A 434 -46.60 21.20 -25.02
CA ARG A 434 -46.03 22.11 -23.98
C ARG A 434 -45.72 21.61 -22.54
N PRO A 435 -45.01 22.40 -21.70
CA PRO A 435 -44.09 23.52 -22.00
C PRO A 435 -42.65 23.30 -21.46
N PRO A 436 -41.64 24.06 -21.92
CA PRO A 436 -40.25 23.95 -21.44
C PRO A 436 -39.94 24.88 -20.25
N THR A 437 -39.22 24.37 -19.24
CA THR A 437 -38.64 25.19 -18.15
C THR A 437 -37.11 25.26 -18.21
N ASN A 438 -36.66 26.50 -18.33
CA ASN A 438 -35.30 27.04 -18.41
C ASN A 438 -34.19 26.27 -17.65
N ARG A 439 -33.08 25.93 -18.33
CA ARG A 439 -31.84 25.47 -17.68
C ARG A 439 -30.95 26.66 -17.31
N GLN A 440 -30.72 26.89 -16.02
CA GLN A 440 -29.52 27.62 -15.59
C GLN A 440 -28.29 26.70 -15.65
N ARG A 441 -27.13 27.26 -16.00
CA ARG A 441 -25.83 26.60 -15.85
C ARG A 441 -25.17 27.11 -14.56
N THR A 442 -24.54 26.19 -13.85
CA THR A 442 -23.45 26.46 -12.90
C THR A 442 -22.35 25.46 -13.25
N ASP A 443 -21.20 25.97 -13.68
CA ASP A 443 -20.05 25.14 -14.06
C ASP A 443 -19.17 24.90 -12.81
N ASP A 444 -19.16 23.67 -12.29
CA ASP A 444 -18.29 23.22 -11.18
C ASP A 444 -17.71 21.83 -11.49
N ASP A 445 -16.58 21.82 -12.19
CA ASP A 445 -15.92 20.60 -12.69
C ASP A 445 -14.98 20.01 -11.61
N VAL A 446 -15.54 19.22 -10.68
CA VAL A 446 -14.78 18.57 -9.60
C VAL A 446 -14.25 17.20 -10.06
N PRO A 447 -12.93 16.93 -10.02
CA PRO A 447 -12.37 15.67 -10.48
C PRO A 447 -12.58 14.52 -9.49
N GLU A 448 -13.38 13.51 -9.86
CA GLU A 448 -13.58 12.30 -9.04
C GLU A 448 -12.25 11.56 -8.72
N PRO A 449 -12.06 11.08 -7.47
CA PRO A 449 -11.01 10.13 -7.13
C PRO A 449 -11.10 8.83 -7.95
N ARG A 450 -9.96 8.14 -8.09
CA ARG A 450 -9.91 6.86 -8.81
C ARG A 450 -10.23 5.69 -7.89
N ASP A 451 -11.40 5.11 -8.09
CA ASP A 451 -11.83 3.91 -7.40
C ASP A 451 -10.92 2.70 -7.69
N TYR A 452 -10.67 1.89 -6.66
CA TYR A 452 -9.90 0.66 -6.68
C TYR A 452 -10.84 -0.53 -6.45
N GLY A 453 -11.40 -1.06 -7.53
CA GLY A 453 -12.20 -2.28 -7.49
C GLY A 453 -11.36 -3.49 -7.09
N ASP A 454 -11.87 -4.30 -6.15
CA ASP A 454 -11.16 -5.47 -5.61
C ASP A 454 -12.10 -6.69 -5.44
N ARG A 455 -11.51 -7.89 -5.44
CA ARG A 455 -12.13 -9.21 -5.72
C ARG A 455 -12.89 -9.85 -4.53
N PHE A 456 -13.21 -9.10 -3.48
CA PHE A 456 -13.63 -9.69 -2.21
C PHE A 456 -15.08 -10.18 -2.14
N ILE A 457 -15.21 -11.51 -2.06
CA ILE A 457 -16.30 -12.20 -1.36
C ILE A 457 -16.04 -12.04 0.16
N PRO A 458 -17.07 -11.94 1.03
CA PRO A 458 -16.89 -12.10 2.47
C PRO A 458 -16.26 -13.46 2.83
N THR A 459 -15.23 -13.46 3.67
CA THR A 459 -14.69 -14.68 4.29
C THR A 459 -15.71 -15.29 5.25
N ARG A 460 -15.63 -16.61 5.45
CA ARG A 460 -16.65 -17.43 6.13
C ARG A 460 -16.02 -18.20 7.28
N ASP A 461 -15.80 -17.51 8.39
CA ASP A 461 -15.09 -18.05 9.55
C ASP A 461 -16.10 -18.53 10.61
N ALA A 462 -16.22 -19.85 10.73
CA ALA A 462 -17.06 -20.55 11.73
C ALA A 462 -16.41 -21.86 12.23
N GLY A 463 -15.12 -22.08 11.92
CA GLY A 463 -14.23 -23.08 12.51
C GLY A 463 -12.91 -22.38 12.87
N ASP A 464 -12.20 -22.91 13.86
CA ASP A 464 -10.94 -22.35 14.40
C ASP A 464 -11.01 -20.88 14.88
N MET A 465 -11.68 -20.71 16.02
CA MET A 465 -11.88 -19.45 16.76
C MET A 465 -10.59 -18.88 17.42
N ARG A 466 -9.39 -19.11 16.84
CA ARG A 466 -8.10 -18.86 17.52
C ARG A 466 -6.89 -18.46 16.68
N THR A 467 -7.03 -18.25 15.37
CA THR A 467 -5.89 -18.02 14.44
C THR A 467 -5.98 -16.72 13.63
N SER A 468 -7.03 -15.91 13.78
CA SER A 468 -7.10 -14.56 13.21
C SER A 468 -6.15 -13.58 13.92
N TYR A 469 -5.69 -12.56 13.18
CA TYR A 469 -4.90 -11.42 13.68
C TYR A 469 -3.45 -11.68 14.13
N ASN A 470 -2.67 -12.42 13.34
CA ASN A 470 -1.25 -12.13 13.16
C ASN A 470 -0.73 -12.64 11.80
N LEU A 471 -0.62 -11.77 10.81
CA LEU A 471 0.33 -11.96 9.70
C LEU A 471 0.92 -10.63 9.21
N LYS A 472 2.13 -10.71 8.66
CA LYS A 472 2.93 -9.60 8.14
C LYS A 472 2.85 -9.54 6.62
N ASP A 473 3.53 -8.55 6.04
CA ASP A 473 3.68 -8.32 4.60
C ASP A 473 3.98 -9.60 3.78
N ASP A 474 3.00 -10.05 2.99
CA ASP A 474 3.20 -11.10 1.99
C ASP A 474 3.36 -10.49 0.58
N ALA A 475 4.49 -10.78 -0.08
CA ALA A 475 4.85 -10.19 -1.37
C ALA A 475 5.70 -11.16 -2.22
N GLY A 476 5.03 -12.14 -2.86
CA GLY A 476 5.67 -13.20 -3.64
C GLY A 476 6.61 -12.74 -4.78
N PRO A 477 7.52 -13.62 -5.25
CA PRO A 477 8.61 -13.26 -6.17
C PRO A 477 8.16 -13.12 -7.63
N SER A 478 7.70 -11.92 -7.99
CA SER A 478 7.41 -11.52 -9.37
C SER A 478 8.64 -10.98 -10.11
N THR A 479 9.02 -11.62 -11.22
CA THR A 479 10.00 -11.12 -12.19
C THR A 479 9.34 -10.13 -13.18
N PRO A 480 10.11 -9.26 -13.86
CA PRO A 480 9.81 -7.83 -13.75
C PRO A 480 8.81 -7.27 -14.77
N SER A 481 7.89 -6.44 -14.27
CA SER A 481 7.30 -5.32 -15.03
C SER A 481 7.89 -3.98 -14.52
N LYS A 482 7.82 -2.93 -15.33
CA LYS A 482 8.71 -1.76 -15.19
C LYS A 482 8.23 -0.73 -14.14
N LYS A 483 9.16 -0.34 -13.26
CA LYS A 483 9.22 0.89 -12.44
C LYS A 483 7.95 1.76 -12.40
N SER A 484 7.21 1.71 -11.29
CA SER A 484 6.15 2.68 -10.95
C SER A 484 6.17 3.16 -9.48
N ARG A 485 6.96 2.53 -8.61
CA ARG A 485 7.39 3.04 -7.30
C ARG A 485 8.88 3.35 -7.33
N ILE A 486 9.28 4.37 -6.59
CA ILE A 486 10.65 4.88 -6.51
C ILE A 486 11.11 4.88 -5.05
N ILE A 487 10.25 5.30 -4.12
CA ILE A 487 10.30 4.86 -2.72
C ILE A 487 9.87 3.38 -2.68
N PRO A 488 10.70 2.43 -2.23
CA PRO A 488 10.27 1.06 -1.96
C PRO A 488 9.34 1.04 -0.73
N SER A 489 8.41 0.10 -0.63
CA SER A 489 7.93 -0.30 0.71
C SER A 489 9.02 -1.06 1.47
N GLU A 490 8.85 -1.27 2.77
CA GLU A 490 9.75 -2.16 3.53
C GLU A 490 9.73 -3.60 3.00
N SER A 491 8.56 -4.05 2.53
CA SER A 491 8.38 -5.30 1.79
C SER A 491 9.09 -5.31 0.43
N ASP A 492 9.10 -4.20 -0.32
CA ASP A 492 9.91 -4.06 -1.54
C ASP A 492 11.41 -4.10 -1.21
N ALA A 493 11.86 -3.50 -0.09
CA ALA A 493 13.26 -3.54 0.35
C ALA A 493 13.73 -4.94 0.78
N LEU A 494 12.88 -5.70 1.50
CA LEU A 494 13.12 -7.12 1.80
C LEU A 494 13.16 -7.97 0.52
N LYS A 495 12.25 -7.69 -0.43
CA LYS A 495 12.20 -8.36 -1.74
C LYS A 495 13.41 -8.01 -2.61
N GLU A 496 13.92 -6.79 -2.56
CA GLU A 496 15.15 -6.38 -3.24
C GLU A 496 16.39 -7.05 -2.62
N GLN A 497 16.48 -7.13 -1.28
CA GLN A 497 17.52 -7.90 -0.59
C GLN A 497 17.48 -9.38 -0.97
N ALA A 498 16.29 -10.00 -1.05
CA ALA A 498 16.12 -11.38 -1.50
C ALA A 498 16.50 -11.56 -2.97
N ASN A 499 16.10 -10.64 -3.86
CA ASN A 499 16.46 -10.65 -5.28
C ASN A 499 17.96 -10.47 -5.50
N ALA A 500 18.63 -9.61 -4.73
CA ALA A 500 20.07 -9.41 -4.80
C ALA A 500 20.84 -10.68 -4.39
N LEU A 501 20.42 -11.35 -3.30
CA LEU A 501 20.97 -12.63 -2.89
C LEU A 501 20.71 -13.73 -3.93
N PHE A 502 19.49 -13.81 -4.47
CA PHE A 502 19.14 -14.77 -5.53
C PHE A 502 19.98 -14.55 -6.80
N ASN A 503 20.12 -13.31 -7.26
CA ASN A 503 20.95 -12.98 -8.42
C ASN A 503 22.44 -13.28 -8.17
N SER A 504 22.94 -13.04 -6.95
CA SER A 504 24.31 -13.40 -6.57
C SER A 504 24.53 -14.91 -6.63
N ILE A 505 23.63 -15.71 -6.03
CA ILE A 505 23.72 -17.18 -6.03
C ILE A 505 23.57 -17.72 -7.46
N LEU A 506 22.62 -17.20 -8.25
CA LEU A 506 22.41 -17.58 -9.64
C LEU A 506 23.66 -17.27 -10.49
N HIS A 507 24.29 -16.12 -10.30
CA HIS A 507 25.56 -15.81 -10.95
C HIS A 507 26.67 -16.78 -10.53
N THR A 508 26.81 -17.06 -9.23
CA THR A 508 27.82 -17.98 -8.68
C THR A 508 27.64 -19.42 -9.18
N GLU A 509 26.42 -19.92 -9.39
CA GLU A 509 26.19 -21.28 -9.91
C GLU A 509 26.24 -21.36 -11.44
N VAL A 510 25.68 -20.38 -12.17
CA VAL A 510 25.59 -20.40 -13.64
C VAL A 510 26.93 -20.08 -14.31
N THR A 511 27.81 -19.30 -13.68
CA THR A 511 29.16 -19.05 -14.23
C THR A 511 30.08 -20.26 -14.01
N PRO A 512 30.80 -20.74 -15.03
CA PRO A 512 31.82 -21.77 -14.84
C PRO A 512 32.94 -21.22 -13.93
N PRO A 513 33.54 -22.05 -13.05
CA PRO A 513 34.57 -21.56 -12.15
C PRO A 513 35.80 -21.17 -12.97
N GLU A 514 36.27 -19.92 -12.85
CA GLU A 514 37.55 -19.56 -13.43
C GLU A 514 38.64 -20.40 -12.76
N HIS A 515 39.40 -21.17 -13.55
CA HIS A 515 40.60 -21.81 -13.05
C HIS A 515 41.57 -20.71 -12.58
N SER A 516 41.74 -20.63 -11.26
CA SER A 516 42.54 -19.63 -10.58
C SER A 516 44.00 -19.68 -11.01
N ARG A 517 44.32 -18.91 -12.05
CA ARG A 517 45.70 -18.50 -12.32
C ARG A 517 46.24 -17.86 -11.05
N PRO A 518 47.38 -18.33 -10.50
CA PRO A 518 47.95 -17.73 -9.30
C PRO A 518 48.21 -16.25 -9.56
N ALA A 519 47.73 -15.40 -8.65
CA ALA A 519 47.81 -13.96 -8.80
C ALA A 519 49.27 -13.53 -8.99
N SER A 520 49.59 -13.01 -10.18
CA SER A 520 50.91 -12.44 -10.45
C SER A 520 51.05 -11.15 -9.64
N PRO A 521 52.15 -10.94 -8.91
CA PRO A 521 52.28 -9.79 -8.03
C PRO A 521 52.20 -8.48 -8.83
N THR A 522 51.28 -7.60 -8.42
CA THR A 522 51.03 -6.31 -9.07
C THR A 522 52.20 -5.36 -8.86
N ARG A 523 53.10 -5.34 -9.84
CA ARG A 523 54.21 -4.39 -9.97
C ARG A 523 53.67 -2.95 -10.05
N PRO A 524 54.29 -1.96 -9.37
CA PRO A 524 53.88 -0.55 -9.44
C PRO A 524 53.98 0.04 -10.86
N PRO A 525 53.26 1.13 -11.16
CA PRO A 525 53.07 1.63 -12.53
C PRO A 525 54.37 2.07 -13.20
N PRO A 526 54.49 1.92 -14.54
CA PRO A 526 55.72 2.23 -15.26
C PRO A 526 55.88 3.74 -15.53
N VAL A 527 57.08 4.25 -15.26
CA VAL A 527 57.60 5.47 -15.89
C VAL A 527 58.10 5.09 -17.31
N ALA A 528 58.06 6.02 -18.26
CA ALA A 528 58.21 5.73 -19.69
C ALA A 528 59.63 5.36 -20.16
N SER A 529 59.76 4.48 -21.17
CA SER A 529 60.55 4.67 -22.42
C SER A 529 60.88 3.37 -23.23
N THR A 530 61.00 3.53 -24.56
CA THR A 530 61.82 2.76 -25.54
C THR A 530 61.76 1.22 -25.68
N SER A 531 60.90 0.77 -26.61
CA SER A 531 61.20 -0.04 -27.84
C SER A 531 62.27 -1.16 -27.88
N ALA A 532 61.83 -2.41 -28.15
CA ALA A 532 62.52 -3.43 -28.99
C ALA A 532 61.52 -4.53 -29.46
N PRO A 533 61.72 -5.22 -30.61
CA PRO A 533 60.77 -6.21 -31.17
C PRO A 533 61.07 -7.69 -30.79
N PRO A 534 60.09 -8.63 -30.97
CA PRO A 534 60.19 -10.03 -30.54
C PRO A 534 60.64 -11.04 -31.63
N SER A 535 61.04 -12.25 -31.20
CA SER A 535 61.34 -13.40 -32.07
C SER A 535 60.51 -14.66 -31.73
N THR A 536 60.18 -15.47 -32.74
CA THR A 536 59.15 -16.54 -32.69
C THR A 536 59.63 -17.92 -32.20
N PRO A 537 58.72 -18.79 -31.69
CA PRO A 537 59.06 -20.13 -31.17
C PRO A 537 59.00 -21.26 -32.23
N THR A 538 59.83 -22.29 -32.06
CA THR A 538 59.91 -23.46 -32.97
C THR A 538 59.41 -24.79 -32.36
N ARG A 539 58.29 -25.28 -32.90
CA ARG A 539 57.77 -26.67 -32.99
C ARG A 539 58.28 -27.78 -32.04
N ARG A 540 57.32 -28.28 -31.23
CA ARG A 540 56.82 -29.69 -31.13
C ARG A 540 57.83 -30.88 -31.15
N ARG A 541 57.76 -31.72 -30.09
CA ARG A 541 57.35 -33.16 -30.01
C ARG A 541 58.01 -33.78 -28.75
N LEU A 542 57.29 -34.29 -27.74
CA LEU A 542 56.39 -35.47 -27.61
C LEU A 542 57.11 -36.74 -27.06
N PHE A 543 56.74 -37.11 -25.82
CA PHE A 543 56.91 -38.39 -25.09
C PHE A 543 58.20 -38.70 -24.29
N ALA A 544 57.94 -39.37 -23.15
CA ALA A 544 58.80 -40.18 -22.26
C ALA A 544 59.90 -39.49 -21.41
N TYR A 545 60.32 -40.04 -20.25
CA TYR A 545 59.65 -40.76 -19.13
C TYR A 545 60.66 -40.88 -17.94
N HIS A 546 60.22 -41.29 -16.73
CA HIS A 546 61.04 -41.52 -15.51
C HIS A 546 61.76 -40.29 -14.90
N SER A 547 62.11 -40.23 -13.61
CA SER A 547 61.60 -40.88 -12.37
C SER A 547 62.04 -40.03 -11.15
N PRO A 548 61.29 -40.00 -10.03
CA PRO A 548 61.60 -39.10 -8.92
C PRO A 548 62.50 -39.72 -7.83
N SER A 549 63.46 -38.95 -7.30
CA SER A 549 64.10 -39.25 -6.01
C SER A 549 64.54 -37.99 -5.23
N THR A 550 63.81 -37.71 -4.15
CA THR A 550 64.27 -37.11 -2.89
C THR A 550 65.36 -36.01 -2.88
N SER A 551 64.90 -34.76 -2.90
CA SER A 551 65.27 -33.80 -1.84
C SER A 551 64.04 -32.93 -1.53
N ALA A 552 63.61 -32.88 -0.28
CA ALA A 552 62.38 -32.17 0.13
C ALA A 552 62.68 -30.75 0.61
N PRO A 553 61.76 -29.81 0.37
CA PRO A 553 61.43 -28.83 1.40
C PRO A 553 59.91 -28.71 1.65
N SER A 554 59.57 -28.52 2.93
CA SER A 554 58.34 -27.89 3.46
C SER A 554 57.00 -28.19 2.76
N THR A 555 56.22 -29.09 3.37
CA THR A 555 54.77 -29.24 3.14
C THR A 555 54.03 -27.91 3.32
N PRO A 556 53.18 -27.47 2.39
CA PRO A 556 52.23 -26.40 2.66
C PRO A 556 51.14 -26.92 3.61
N THR A 557 50.94 -26.26 4.76
CA THR A 557 49.98 -26.69 5.79
C THR A 557 48.53 -26.34 5.45
N ARG A 558 48.02 -26.84 4.31
CA ARG A 558 46.59 -27.09 4.15
C ARG A 558 46.24 -28.22 5.12
N ARG A 559 45.67 -27.88 6.28
CA ARG A 559 44.98 -28.88 7.14
C ARG A 559 43.82 -29.44 6.33
N LEU A 560 43.86 -30.74 6.02
CA LEU A 560 42.85 -31.42 5.20
C LEU A 560 41.69 -31.90 6.07
N ASP A 561 41.42 -31.17 7.16
CA ASP A 561 40.74 -31.64 8.36
C ASP A 561 39.42 -30.85 8.63
N THR A 562 38.87 -30.20 7.61
CA THR A 562 37.58 -29.51 7.67
C THR A 562 36.62 -30.11 6.65
N THR A 563 35.46 -30.57 7.12
CA THR A 563 34.37 -31.22 6.35
C THR A 563 33.67 -30.29 5.34
N THR A 564 34.22 -29.11 5.11
CA THR A 564 33.75 -28.05 4.22
C THR A 564 34.64 -27.85 2.98
N ASP A 565 35.76 -28.57 2.83
CA ASP A 565 36.59 -28.45 1.61
C ASP A 565 35.81 -28.96 0.38
N SER A 566 35.91 -28.15 -0.68
CA SER A 566 35.26 -28.32 -1.98
C SER A 566 35.33 -29.74 -2.58
N ALA A 567 36.44 -30.46 -2.37
CA ALA A 567 36.64 -31.81 -2.87
C ALA A 567 35.78 -32.90 -2.18
N TYR A 568 35.20 -32.60 -1.01
CA TYR A 568 34.36 -33.51 -0.22
C TYR A 568 32.93 -32.98 -0.01
N SER A 569 32.58 -31.86 -0.63
CA SER A 569 31.24 -31.26 -0.52
C SER A 569 30.20 -32.07 -1.29
N MET A 570 29.39 -32.85 -0.57
CA MET A 570 28.18 -33.52 -1.09
C MET A 570 27.00 -32.54 -1.30
N SER A 571 27.23 -31.23 -1.24
CA SER A 571 26.19 -30.21 -1.39
C SER A 571 25.90 -29.93 -2.88
N PRO A 572 24.62 -29.76 -3.29
CA PRO A 572 24.26 -29.44 -4.67
C PRO A 572 24.52 -27.97 -5.07
N VAL A 573 25.09 -27.16 -4.17
CA VAL A 573 25.50 -25.76 -4.38
C VAL A 573 26.96 -25.57 -3.96
N ARG A 574 27.65 -24.61 -4.60
CA ARG A 574 29.06 -24.27 -4.33
C ARG A 574 29.25 -23.77 -2.90
N ALA A 575 30.48 -23.91 -2.40
CA ALA A 575 30.87 -23.41 -1.08
C ALA A 575 30.59 -21.90 -0.91
N GLU A 576 30.72 -21.11 -1.98
CA GLU A 576 30.45 -19.66 -2.00
C GLU A 576 28.95 -19.36 -1.87
N SER A 577 28.10 -20.02 -2.68
CA SER A 577 26.63 -19.93 -2.58
C SER A 577 26.13 -20.44 -1.24
N ARG A 578 26.71 -21.53 -0.74
CA ARG A 578 26.45 -22.08 0.60
C ARG A 578 26.82 -21.08 1.68
N GLN A 579 27.98 -20.43 1.61
CA GLN A 579 28.40 -19.40 2.55
C GLN A 579 27.46 -18.17 2.52
N LEU A 580 26.92 -17.81 1.35
CA LEU A 580 25.89 -16.77 1.24
C LEU A 580 24.56 -17.21 1.89
N LEU A 581 24.15 -18.46 1.73
CA LEU A 581 22.92 -19.02 2.33
C LEU A 581 23.03 -19.26 3.84
N GLU A 582 24.20 -19.67 4.34
CA GLU A 582 24.52 -19.87 5.75
C GLU A 582 24.89 -18.55 6.45
N SER A 583 25.13 -17.46 5.71
CA SER A 583 25.37 -16.14 6.30
C SER A 583 24.13 -15.65 7.05
N PRO A 584 24.28 -15.04 8.25
CA PRO A 584 23.14 -14.53 9.00
C PRO A 584 22.46 -13.42 8.20
N ARG A 585 21.21 -13.67 7.76
CA ARG A 585 20.42 -12.70 6.99
C ARG A 585 20.37 -11.39 7.77
N ARG A 586 20.89 -10.32 7.16
CA ARG A 586 20.90 -8.96 7.73
C ARG A 586 19.45 -8.56 8.03
N GLN A 587 19.08 -8.56 9.31
CA GLN A 587 17.75 -8.15 9.74
C GLN A 587 17.60 -6.65 9.49
N LEU A 588 16.47 -6.23 8.91
CA LEU A 588 16.07 -4.83 8.96
C LEU A 588 15.78 -4.46 10.42
N ARG A 589 16.25 -3.28 10.83
CA ARG A 589 16.05 -2.78 12.19
C ARG A 589 14.57 -2.42 12.33
N ASN A 590 13.85 -3.14 13.20
CA ASN A 590 12.45 -2.84 13.50
C ASN A 590 12.34 -1.43 14.12
N VAL A 591 11.62 -0.53 13.46
CA VAL A 591 11.34 0.84 13.93
C VAL A 591 9.84 0.96 14.21
N CYS A 592 9.47 1.69 15.27
CA CYS A 592 8.07 1.84 15.62
C CYS A 592 7.31 2.66 14.56
N LYS A 593 6.41 1.99 13.83
CA LYS A 593 5.61 2.60 12.74
C LYS A 593 4.45 3.46 13.24
N THR A 594 4.12 3.42 14.53
CA THR A 594 3.12 4.29 15.14
C THR A 594 3.82 5.45 15.87
N PRO A 595 3.30 6.69 15.79
CA PRO A 595 3.80 7.77 16.61
C PRO A 595 3.39 7.52 18.07
N TYR A 596 4.34 7.58 19.01
CA TYR A 596 4.05 7.30 20.43
C TYR A 596 3.33 8.47 21.13
N ARG A 597 3.32 9.64 20.48
CA ARG A 597 2.57 10.83 20.88
C ARG A 597 2.15 11.60 19.63
N VAL A 598 0.96 12.17 19.68
CA VAL A 598 0.49 13.20 18.76
C VAL A 598 0.14 14.43 19.61
N LEU A 599 0.37 15.62 19.08
CA LEU A 599 -0.10 16.89 19.64
C LEU A 599 -0.81 17.67 18.54
N ASP A 600 -1.86 18.39 18.91
CA ASP A 600 -2.58 19.28 17.99
C ASP A 600 -1.77 20.55 17.73
N ALA A 601 -1.82 21.02 16.50
CA ALA A 601 -1.09 22.18 16.00
C ALA A 601 -1.99 22.99 15.04
N PRO A 602 -3.11 23.55 15.54
CA PRO A 602 -4.01 24.39 14.74
C PRO A 602 -3.26 25.63 14.22
N GLU A 603 -3.64 26.11 13.02
CA GLU A 603 -2.96 27.22 12.32
C GLU A 603 -1.48 26.96 11.96
N LEU A 604 -1.03 25.70 11.94
CA LEU A 604 0.31 25.32 11.44
C LEU A 604 0.35 25.44 9.90
N ALA A 605 0.86 26.57 9.40
CA ALA A 605 0.75 26.95 7.98
C ALA A 605 1.34 25.92 6.99
N GLU A 606 0.62 25.61 5.91
CA GLU A 606 1.06 24.65 4.88
C GLU A 606 1.99 25.25 3.77
N ASP A 607 2.87 26.19 4.14
CA ASP A 607 3.87 26.77 3.23
C ASP A 607 5.24 26.10 3.37
N PHE A 608 5.71 25.51 2.26
CA PHE A 608 7.00 24.84 2.14
C PHE A 608 8.20 25.74 2.50
N TYR A 609 8.16 27.04 2.22
CA TYR A 609 9.31 27.92 2.42
C TYR A 609 9.53 28.33 3.89
N LEU A 610 8.59 28.03 4.78
CA LEU A 610 8.64 28.38 6.21
C LEU A 610 9.29 27.26 7.04
N ASN A 611 9.82 27.58 8.23
CA ASN A 611 10.45 26.61 9.13
C ASN A 611 9.92 26.80 10.56
N LEU A 612 8.73 26.26 10.83
CA LEU A 612 7.90 26.59 12.01
C LEU A 612 8.09 25.68 13.24
N VAL A 613 8.96 24.67 13.18
CA VAL A 613 9.21 23.73 14.29
C VAL A 613 10.71 23.52 14.48
N ASP A 614 11.21 23.69 15.70
CA ASP A 614 12.59 23.35 16.09
C ASP A 614 12.63 22.89 17.57
N TRP A 615 13.60 22.05 17.95
CA TRP A 615 13.67 21.41 19.28
C TRP A 615 14.97 21.80 20.00
N SER A 616 14.87 22.36 21.21
CA SER A 616 16.01 22.81 21.99
C SER A 616 16.83 21.66 22.59
N SER A 617 18.12 21.93 22.85
CA SER A 617 19.00 21.07 23.65
C SER A 617 18.51 20.84 25.08
N THR A 618 17.62 21.69 25.59
CA THR A 618 16.96 21.59 26.91
C THR A 618 15.66 20.76 26.88
N ASN A 619 15.38 20.05 25.78
CA ASN A 619 14.21 19.20 25.59
C ASN A 619 12.85 19.94 25.66
N VAL A 620 12.85 21.18 25.16
CA VAL A 620 11.65 22.01 24.90
C VAL A 620 11.50 22.19 23.39
N LEU A 621 10.33 21.85 22.85
CA LEU A 621 9.95 22.06 21.45
C LEU A 621 9.41 23.49 21.28
N GLY A 622 9.82 24.18 20.23
CA GLY A 622 9.28 25.48 19.82
C GLY A 622 8.47 25.34 18.54
N VAL A 623 7.23 25.86 18.54
CA VAL A 623 6.26 25.72 17.44
C VAL A 623 5.65 27.08 17.14
N GLY A 624 5.69 27.51 15.87
CA GLY A 624 4.96 28.68 15.38
C GLY A 624 3.60 28.29 14.80
N LEU A 625 2.52 28.80 15.40
CA LEU A 625 1.12 28.59 14.97
C LEU A 625 0.51 29.97 14.68
N GLY A 626 0.15 30.25 13.44
CA GLY A 626 -0.36 31.57 13.01
C GLY A 626 0.54 32.74 13.43
N SER A 627 0.08 33.52 14.41
CA SER A 627 0.79 34.67 15.02
C SER A 627 1.48 34.36 16.36
N CYS A 628 1.32 33.15 16.90
CA CYS A 628 1.73 32.75 18.24
C CYS A 628 2.87 31.72 18.25
N VAL A 629 3.86 31.89 19.13
CA VAL A 629 4.86 30.84 19.41
C VAL A 629 4.48 30.10 20.68
N TYR A 630 4.40 28.78 20.58
CA TYR A 630 4.18 27.87 21.70
C TYR A 630 5.46 27.10 22.03
N LEU A 631 5.65 26.85 23.32
CA LEU A 631 6.74 26.05 23.88
C LEU A 631 6.13 24.82 24.56
N TRP A 632 6.48 23.62 24.09
CA TRP A 632 6.07 22.36 24.70
C TRP A 632 7.28 21.67 25.34
N THR A 633 7.20 21.39 26.64
CA THR A 633 8.30 20.81 27.42
C THR A 633 8.15 19.30 27.50
N ALA A 634 9.05 18.54 26.87
CA ALA A 634 8.79 17.13 26.57
C ALA A 634 8.74 16.20 27.80
N HIS A 635 9.41 16.56 28.89
CA HIS A 635 9.54 15.72 30.08
C HIS A 635 8.35 15.85 31.07
N ASN A 636 7.58 16.93 31.01
CA ASN A 636 6.41 17.16 31.86
C ASN A 636 5.13 17.49 31.05
N ALA A 637 5.23 17.50 29.71
CA ALA A 637 4.20 17.87 28.74
C ALA A 637 3.61 19.29 28.91
N ALA A 638 4.25 20.19 29.66
CA ALA A 638 3.76 21.55 29.88
C ALA A 638 3.81 22.40 28.61
N VAL A 639 2.71 23.10 28.32
CA VAL A 639 2.58 24.06 27.20
C VAL A 639 2.59 25.48 27.76
N ASN A 640 3.47 26.33 27.21
CA ASN A 640 3.50 27.77 27.48
C ASN A 640 3.44 28.56 26.16
N ARG A 641 2.65 29.63 26.10
CA ARG A 641 2.68 30.58 24.98
C ARG A 641 3.76 31.62 25.23
N LEU A 642 4.76 31.71 24.35
CA LEU A 642 5.92 32.59 24.49
C LEU A 642 5.65 34.01 23.98
N CYS A 643 4.98 34.12 22.83
CA CYS A 643 4.61 35.40 22.24
C CYS A 643 3.36 35.25 21.37
N ASP A 644 2.73 36.39 21.12
CA ASP A 644 1.57 36.60 20.28
C ASP A 644 1.85 37.89 19.48
N LEU A 645 1.70 37.84 18.16
CA LEU A 645 2.00 38.95 17.24
C LEU A 645 0.74 39.52 16.57
N SER A 646 -0.45 39.05 16.97
CA SER A 646 -1.75 39.48 16.43
C SER A 646 -1.96 40.99 16.45
N ASP A 647 -1.57 41.67 17.54
CA ASP A 647 -1.56 43.15 17.67
C ASP A 647 -0.84 43.87 16.52
N THR A 648 0.13 43.21 15.87
CA THR A 648 0.93 43.78 14.78
C THR A 648 0.53 43.26 13.40
N ASN A 649 -0.48 42.39 13.31
CA ASN A 649 -0.92 41.67 12.12
C ASN A 649 0.25 41.00 11.35
N ASP A 650 1.16 40.39 12.10
CA ASP A 650 2.39 39.76 11.61
C ASP A 650 2.38 38.27 12.01
N SER A 651 2.72 37.38 11.08
CA SER A 651 2.71 35.93 11.30
C SER A 651 4.13 35.36 11.36
N ILE A 652 4.28 34.20 11.98
CA ILE A 652 5.58 33.55 12.16
C ILE A 652 5.96 32.84 10.86
N SER A 653 7.23 33.01 10.46
CA SER A 653 7.78 32.44 9.22
C SER A 653 8.97 31.50 9.47
N SER A 654 9.68 31.68 10.58
CA SER A 654 10.67 30.72 11.06
C SER A 654 10.86 30.78 12.58
N VAL A 655 11.24 29.65 13.16
CA VAL A 655 11.76 29.53 14.53
C VAL A 655 13.08 28.76 14.49
N SER A 656 14.05 29.09 15.35
CA SER A 656 15.19 28.20 15.59
C SER A 656 15.88 28.41 16.94
N TRP A 657 16.33 27.31 17.55
CA TRP A 657 16.99 27.29 18.85
C TRP A 657 18.52 27.44 18.78
N GLY A 658 19.03 28.33 19.63
CA GLY A 658 20.40 28.27 20.16
C GLY A 658 20.32 28.11 21.68
N SER A 659 21.12 28.89 22.42
CA SER A 659 20.89 29.13 23.85
C SER A 659 19.61 29.94 24.15
N THR A 660 19.04 30.55 23.11
CA THR A 660 17.84 31.39 23.10
C THR A 660 17.03 31.07 21.83
N LEU A 661 15.73 31.36 21.82
CA LEU A 661 14.91 31.13 20.63
C LEU A 661 14.96 32.35 19.70
N ALA A 662 15.29 32.15 18.44
CA ALA A 662 15.09 33.14 17.38
C ALA A 662 13.74 32.90 16.69
N VAL A 663 13.01 33.98 16.39
CA VAL A 663 11.70 33.96 15.72
C VAL A 663 11.70 35.01 14.60
N GLY A 664 11.53 34.55 13.36
CA GLY A 664 11.49 35.40 12.16
C GLY A 664 10.05 35.55 11.64
N THR A 665 9.64 36.78 11.32
CA THR A 665 8.24 37.09 10.96
C THR A 665 8.04 37.35 9.46
N ILE A 666 6.78 37.29 9.01
CA ILE A 666 6.44 37.47 7.59
C ILE A 666 6.69 38.92 7.11
N SER A 667 6.65 39.91 8.01
CA SER A 667 7.05 41.29 7.70
C SER A 667 8.57 41.52 7.58
N GLY A 668 9.39 40.51 7.89
CA GLY A 668 10.87 40.60 7.82
C GLY A 668 11.53 41.07 9.12
N ARG A 669 10.82 41.02 10.26
CA ARG A 669 11.37 41.27 11.60
C ARG A 669 12.01 40.01 12.17
N LEU A 670 12.95 40.21 13.09
CA LEU A 670 13.62 39.12 13.82
C LEU A 670 13.59 39.41 15.31
N HIS A 671 13.03 38.50 16.09
CA HIS A 671 12.95 38.55 17.54
C HIS A 671 13.84 37.48 18.17
N VAL A 672 14.41 37.77 19.34
CA VAL A 672 15.20 36.83 20.14
C VAL A 672 14.64 36.79 21.56
N TYR A 673 14.28 35.59 22.02
CA TYR A 673 13.58 35.34 23.29
C TYR A 673 14.41 34.47 24.24
N ASP A 674 14.34 34.82 25.52
CA ASP A 674 14.73 33.97 26.63
C ASP A 674 13.58 33.01 26.96
N ALA A 675 13.69 31.76 26.53
CA ALA A 675 12.65 30.76 26.77
C ALA A 675 12.52 30.33 28.24
N ASN A 676 13.57 30.49 29.05
CA ASN A 676 13.52 30.15 30.48
C ASN A 676 12.77 31.21 31.29
N ARG A 677 12.79 32.46 30.81
CA ARG A 677 12.12 33.61 31.44
C ARG A 677 10.84 34.04 30.73
N LEU A 678 10.51 33.45 29.59
CA LEU A 678 9.46 33.87 28.66
C LEU A 678 9.53 35.38 28.32
N THR A 679 10.75 35.91 28.15
CA THR A 679 10.97 37.35 27.91
C THR A 679 11.62 37.61 26.56
N LEU A 680 11.13 38.64 25.87
CA LEU A 680 11.75 39.19 24.67
C LEU A 680 13.07 39.88 25.04
N GLN A 681 14.20 39.33 24.60
CA GLN A 681 15.51 39.95 24.83
C GLN A 681 15.76 41.07 23.81
N ARG A 682 15.48 40.84 22.53
CA ARG A 682 15.82 41.75 21.42
C ARG A 682 14.85 41.67 20.25
N THR A 683 14.64 42.80 19.58
CA THR A 683 13.89 42.91 18.32
C THR A 683 14.69 43.69 17.28
N TYR A 684 14.88 43.12 16.10
CA TYR A 684 15.45 43.76 14.93
C TYR A 684 14.32 44.09 13.94
N GLN A 685 13.79 45.33 14.00
CA GLN A 685 12.63 45.74 13.20
C GLN A 685 12.89 45.76 11.68
N GLN A 686 14.13 45.96 11.26
CA GLN A 686 14.58 45.92 9.86
C GLN A 686 15.63 44.81 9.70
N ALA A 687 15.25 43.57 10.03
CA ALA A 687 16.16 42.43 9.94
C ALA A 687 16.40 42.01 8.48
N HIS A 688 15.34 42.01 7.69
CA HIS A 688 15.28 41.84 6.23
C HIS A 688 14.24 42.78 5.62
N THR A 689 14.14 42.80 4.28
CA THR A 689 13.11 43.58 3.55
C THR A 689 11.86 42.76 3.20
N GLN A 690 11.89 41.44 3.44
CA GLN A 690 10.78 40.51 3.27
C GLN A 690 10.88 39.39 4.31
N ARG A 691 9.86 38.51 4.39
CA ARG A 691 9.80 37.38 5.34
C ARG A 691 11.09 36.60 5.52
N ILE A 692 11.34 36.13 6.74
CA ILE A 692 12.52 35.34 7.09
C ILE A 692 12.15 33.86 7.08
N GLY A 693 12.26 33.22 5.92
CA GLY A 693 11.91 31.81 5.76
C GLY A 693 12.80 30.85 6.55
N ALA A 694 14.08 31.19 6.81
CA ALA A 694 15.04 30.29 7.45
C ALA A 694 15.96 30.99 8.46
N LEU A 695 16.29 30.27 9.55
CA LEU A 695 17.18 30.71 10.63
C LEU A 695 18.18 29.60 10.97
N ALA A 696 19.41 29.96 11.30
CA ALA A 696 20.43 29.01 11.76
C ALA A 696 21.43 29.68 12.73
N TRP A 697 21.68 29.02 13.87
CA TRP A 697 22.62 29.47 14.90
C TRP A 697 24.01 28.84 14.76
N ASN A 698 25.05 29.63 15.06
CA ASN A 698 26.41 29.17 15.31
C ASN A 698 26.95 29.88 16.56
N ALA A 699 26.80 29.21 17.71
CA ALA A 699 26.98 29.81 19.04
C ALA A 699 26.23 31.15 19.22
N HIS A 700 26.94 32.28 19.13
CA HIS A 700 26.40 33.63 19.26
C HIS A 700 26.03 34.29 17.92
N VAL A 701 26.46 33.72 16.79
CA VAL A 701 26.14 34.21 15.45
C VAL A 701 24.81 33.61 15.00
N LEU A 702 23.79 34.46 14.91
CA LEU A 702 22.51 34.14 14.28
C LEU A 702 22.58 34.48 12.79
N SER A 703 22.21 33.53 11.94
CA SER A 703 22.07 33.73 10.49
C SER A 703 20.60 33.67 10.09
N SER A 704 20.17 34.63 9.29
CA SER A 704 18.80 34.75 8.78
C SER A 704 18.81 34.74 7.25
N GLY A 705 17.93 33.94 6.65
CA GLY A 705 17.70 33.84 5.22
C GLY A 705 16.26 34.25 4.89
N SER A 706 16.09 35.02 3.81
CA SER A 706 14.84 35.70 3.49
C SER A 706 14.41 35.53 2.04
N ARG A 707 13.13 35.82 1.79
CA ARG A 707 12.56 36.05 0.45
C ARG A 707 13.24 37.18 -0.32
N ASP A 708 13.91 38.11 0.38
CA ASP A 708 14.70 39.17 -0.27
C ASP A 708 16.00 38.71 -0.95
N ARG A 709 16.32 37.41 -0.82
CA ARG A 709 17.43 36.65 -1.45
C ARG A 709 18.77 36.78 -0.72
N MET A 710 18.82 37.54 0.37
CA MET A 710 20.02 37.74 1.18
C MET A 710 20.11 36.73 2.33
N VAL A 711 21.33 36.43 2.73
CA VAL A 711 21.63 35.86 4.05
C VAL A 711 22.34 36.92 4.89
N HIS A 712 21.84 37.17 6.11
CA HIS A 712 22.40 38.14 7.05
C HIS A 712 22.95 37.44 8.29
N HIS A 713 24.22 37.70 8.63
CA HIS A 713 24.86 37.23 9.86
C HIS A 713 24.88 38.34 10.92
N ARG A 714 24.51 38.00 12.16
CA ARG A 714 24.33 38.93 13.27
C ARG A 714 24.89 38.29 14.54
N ASP A 715 25.78 38.98 15.26
CA ASP A 715 26.11 38.58 16.63
C ASP A 715 25.00 39.10 17.54
N VAL A 716 24.31 38.22 18.26
CA VAL A 716 23.19 38.65 19.13
C VAL A 716 23.65 39.35 20.41
N ARG A 717 24.96 39.42 20.68
CA ARG A 717 25.58 40.12 21.81
C ARG A 717 25.80 41.61 21.48
N GLU A 718 26.23 41.92 20.26
CA GLU A 718 26.52 43.30 19.82
C GLU A 718 25.25 44.15 19.77
N ALA A 719 25.30 45.42 20.20
CA ALA A 719 24.14 46.30 20.23
C ALA A 719 23.68 46.82 18.83
N THR A 720 24.41 46.48 17.77
CA THR A 720 24.19 46.98 16.41
C THR A 720 23.00 46.34 15.72
N SER A 721 22.07 47.17 15.22
CA SER A 721 20.90 46.70 14.45
C SER A 721 21.23 46.22 13.03
N ARG A 722 22.42 46.56 12.52
CA ARG A 722 22.94 46.12 11.20
C ARG A 722 23.62 44.75 11.32
N PRO A 723 23.48 43.86 10.33
CA PRO A 723 24.26 42.62 10.27
C PRO A 723 25.73 42.95 9.94
N PHE A 724 26.67 42.25 10.57
CA PHE A 724 28.11 42.47 10.35
C PHE A 724 28.59 41.88 9.01
N LYS A 725 27.88 40.89 8.46
CA LYS A 725 28.14 40.29 7.15
C LYS A 725 26.84 40.06 6.39
N ARG A 726 26.82 40.41 5.11
CA ARG A 726 25.70 40.17 4.17
C ARG A 726 26.20 39.31 3.02
N CYS A 727 25.53 38.19 2.78
CA CYS A 727 25.91 37.21 1.77
C CYS A 727 24.87 37.22 0.64
N SER A 728 25.32 37.49 -0.59
CA SER A 728 24.48 37.59 -1.79
C SER A 728 24.78 36.44 -2.74
N GLY A 729 23.83 35.53 -2.94
CA GLY A 729 24.06 34.29 -3.69
C GLY A 729 22.85 33.76 -4.41
N HIS A 730 21.69 33.75 -3.75
CA HIS A 730 20.46 33.26 -4.34
C HIS A 730 19.80 34.32 -5.23
N ARG A 731 19.03 33.86 -6.21
CA ARG A 731 18.17 34.71 -7.06
C ARG A 731 16.71 34.72 -6.61
N GLN A 732 16.33 33.84 -5.69
CA GLN A 732 14.99 33.76 -5.07
C GLN A 732 15.12 33.49 -3.56
N GLU A 733 13.99 33.20 -2.89
CA GLU A 733 13.90 32.98 -1.44
C GLU A 733 14.88 31.92 -0.92
N VAL A 734 15.54 32.24 0.20
CA VAL A 734 16.38 31.29 0.96
C VAL A 734 15.50 30.55 1.96
N CYS A 735 15.22 29.28 1.69
CA CYS A 735 14.29 28.44 2.47
C CYS A 735 14.99 27.32 3.25
N GLY A 736 16.22 26.95 2.87
CA GLY A 736 17.10 26.08 3.63
C GLY A 736 18.28 26.86 4.20
N LEU A 737 18.61 26.68 5.48
CA LEU A 737 19.76 27.30 6.13
C LEU A 737 20.27 26.40 7.27
N LYS A 738 21.54 25.96 7.24
CA LYS A 738 22.11 25.10 8.29
C LYS A 738 23.63 25.25 8.41
N TRP A 739 24.12 25.47 9.62
CA TRP A 739 25.55 25.50 9.94
C TRP A 739 26.12 24.09 10.10
N SER A 740 27.41 23.91 9.80
CA SER A 740 28.18 22.73 10.17
C SER A 740 28.29 22.64 11.69
N GLY A 741 27.81 21.52 12.27
CA GLY A 741 27.87 21.29 13.74
C GLY A 741 29.21 20.73 14.22
N ASP A 742 30.06 20.29 13.29
CA ASP A 742 31.37 19.73 13.52
C ASP A 742 32.39 20.84 13.91
N GLY A 743 32.70 20.91 15.20
CA GLY A 743 33.56 21.90 15.87
C GLY A 743 35.05 21.94 15.46
N GLY A 744 35.38 21.50 14.24
CA GLY A 744 36.70 21.57 13.63
C GLY A 744 36.79 22.66 12.56
N VAL A 745 37.60 22.42 11.52
CA VAL A 745 37.89 23.41 10.46
C VAL A 745 36.63 23.83 9.66
N ALA A 746 35.61 22.97 9.63
CA ALA A 746 34.33 23.22 8.97
C ALA A 746 33.29 23.95 9.85
N ALA A 747 33.54 24.20 11.15
CA ALA A 747 32.59 24.90 12.04
C ALA A 747 32.20 26.31 11.58
N ALA A 748 32.99 26.91 10.66
CA ALA A 748 32.69 28.20 10.03
C ALA A 748 31.91 28.07 8.70
N ASN A 749 31.50 26.87 8.31
CA ASN A 749 30.76 26.61 7.08
C ASN A 749 29.24 26.71 7.31
N LEU A 750 28.57 27.53 6.49
CA LEU A 750 27.11 27.61 6.40
C LEU A 750 26.67 27.03 5.05
N ALA A 751 25.67 26.15 5.05
CA ALA A 751 24.93 25.78 3.85
C ALA A 751 23.64 26.62 3.77
N SER A 752 23.35 27.16 2.58
CA SER A 752 22.04 27.74 2.26
C SER A 752 21.48 27.16 0.96
N GLY A 753 20.16 27.02 0.92
CA GLY A 753 19.40 26.47 -0.18
C GLY A 753 18.20 27.37 -0.49
N GLY A 754 17.89 27.53 -1.77
CA GLY A 754 16.88 28.50 -2.19
C GLY A 754 15.97 28.05 -3.32
N ASN A 755 14.93 28.83 -3.55
CA ASN A 755 13.96 28.65 -4.64
C ASN A 755 14.52 29.02 -6.04
N ASP A 756 15.82 29.35 -6.13
CA ASP A 756 16.55 29.43 -7.40
C ASP A 756 17.24 28.11 -7.78
N ASN A 757 16.90 27.04 -7.06
CA ASN A 757 17.37 25.66 -7.21
C ASN A 757 18.86 25.45 -6.87
N LYS A 758 19.47 26.37 -6.12
CA LYS A 758 20.91 26.34 -5.82
C LYS A 758 21.19 25.99 -4.38
N VAL A 759 22.34 25.37 -4.16
CA VAL A 759 22.97 25.24 -2.85
C VAL A 759 24.23 26.10 -2.85
N CYS A 760 24.34 27.01 -1.88
CA CYS A 760 25.54 27.81 -1.65
C CYS A 760 26.19 27.38 -0.34
N ILE A 761 27.52 27.16 -0.37
CA ILE A 761 28.33 26.96 0.83
C ILE A 761 29.10 28.26 1.10
N TRP A 762 29.05 28.76 2.33
CA TRP A 762 29.70 30.00 2.75
C TRP A 762 30.71 29.70 3.85
N ASP A 763 31.86 30.37 3.82
CA ASP A 763 32.77 30.41 4.96
C ASP A 763 32.57 31.75 5.71
N LEU A 764 32.30 31.70 7.01
CA LEU A 764 32.16 32.89 7.84
C LEU A 764 33.45 33.73 7.84
N ARG A 765 34.62 33.08 7.80
CA ARG A 765 35.96 33.69 7.79
C ARG A 765 36.25 34.47 6.49
N GLY A 766 35.50 34.20 5.42
CA GLY A 766 35.69 34.77 4.09
C GLY A 766 36.80 34.08 3.29
N SER A 767 36.42 33.40 2.21
CA SER A 767 37.35 32.56 1.45
C SER A 767 37.72 33.18 0.10
N ARG A 768 38.80 33.96 0.10
CA ARG A 768 39.47 34.41 -1.14
C ARG A 768 40.26 33.25 -1.76
N ARG A 769 39.61 32.41 -2.56
CA ARG A 769 40.35 31.51 -3.48
C ARG A 769 40.99 32.33 -4.60
N SER A 770 42.31 32.27 -4.68
CA SER A 770 43.07 32.84 -5.81
C SER A 770 42.78 32.04 -7.09
N ASN A 771 42.40 32.71 -8.17
CA ASN A 771 42.27 32.11 -9.49
C ASN A 771 43.64 31.72 -10.05
N ASN A 772 44.11 30.50 -9.79
CA ASN A 772 45.31 29.97 -10.43
C ASN A 772 45.30 28.44 -10.61
N ALA A 773 44.52 27.96 -11.59
CA ALA A 773 44.62 26.62 -12.16
C ALA A 773 44.09 26.65 -13.61
N GLY A 774 44.98 26.69 -14.60
CA GLY A 774 44.62 26.63 -16.02
C GLY A 774 44.54 25.19 -16.54
N GLY A 775 43.57 24.88 -17.42
CA GLY A 775 43.33 23.50 -17.85
C GLY A 775 42.34 23.34 -19.03
N ALA A 776 42.65 23.96 -20.17
CA ALA A 776 42.16 23.61 -21.52
C ALA A 776 40.69 23.16 -21.76
N SER A 777 39.92 24.08 -22.38
CA SER A 777 39.24 23.88 -23.68
C SER A 777 37.93 23.05 -23.71
N ARG A 778 36.95 23.31 -24.60
CA ARG A 778 37.00 23.95 -25.93
C ARG A 778 35.87 24.98 -26.17
N SER A 779 36.17 25.97 -27.00
CA SER A 779 35.20 26.92 -27.58
C SER A 779 34.50 26.36 -28.82
N VAL A 780 33.22 26.70 -29.00
CA VAL A 780 32.55 26.75 -30.32
C VAL A 780 31.65 28.00 -30.37
N THR A 781 32.13 29.02 -31.09
CA THR A 781 31.42 30.13 -31.78
C THR A 781 30.06 30.64 -31.26
N GLY A 782 30.01 31.95 -30.98
CA GLY A 782 28.79 32.77 -31.09
C GLY A 782 28.88 33.76 -32.26
N THR A 783 27.74 34.30 -32.70
CA THR A 783 27.64 35.40 -33.68
C THR A 783 27.31 36.73 -32.98
N PRO A 784 27.91 37.88 -33.39
CA PRO A 784 27.76 39.16 -32.69
C PRO A 784 26.55 39.99 -33.14
N GLY A 785 26.02 40.84 -32.25
CA GLY A 785 24.91 41.75 -32.53
C GLY A 785 24.97 43.07 -31.74
N ALA A 786 25.32 44.15 -32.45
CA ALA A 786 25.15 45.58 -32.15
C ALA A 786 24.91 46.09 -30.71
N SER A 787 25.96 46.71 -30.16
CA SER A 787 25.97 47.99 -29.40
C SER A 787 24.66 48.69 -29.00
N GLY A 788 24.54 49.05 -27.71
CA GLY A 788 23.60 50.07 -27.19
C GLY A 788 24.22 50.87 -26.04
N SER A 789 24.21 52.20 -26.16
CA SER A 789 24.80 53.22 -25.27
C SER A 789 24.63 53.00 -23.76
N GLY A 790 25.70 53.21 -22.98
CA GLY A 790 25.65 53.23 -21.52
C GLY A 790 25.28 54.59 -20.90
N GLY A 791 24.87 54.57 -19.63
CA GLY A 791 24.73 55.76 -18.77
C GLY A 791 25.47 55.55 -17.46
N ALA A 792 26.32 56.50 -17.07
CA ALA A 792 27.14 56.39 -15.86
C ALA A 792 26.36 56.85 -14.61
N GLY A 793 26.19 55.95 -13.64
CA GLY A 793 25.57 56.22 -12.34
C GLY A 793 26.58 56.10 -11.20
N SER A 794 26.73 57.17 -10.42
CA SER A 794 27.63 57.32 -9.26
C SER A 794 27.81 56.05 -8.41
N GLY A 795 28.97 55.40 -8.52
CA GLY A 795 29.30 54.19 -7.75
C GLY A 795 29.76 54.49 -6.33
N THR A 796 28.85 54.37 -5.36
CA THR A 796 29.17 54.20 -3.93
C THR A 796 28.45 52.98 -3.37
N ASP A 797 28.61 51.83 -4.03
CA ASP A 797 28.05 50.55 -3.60
C ASP A 797 29.19 49.63 -3.14
N ASP A 798 29.25 49.40 -1.82
CA ASP A 798 30.32 48.68 -1.12
C ASP A 798 30.21 47.18 -1.39
N THR A 799 30.64 46.81 -2.60
CA THR A 799 30.41 45.50 -3.23
C THR A 799 31.38 44.42 -2.74
N GLY A 800 31.77 44.48 -1.47
CA GLY A 800 32.40 43.40 -0.70
C GLY A 800 31.47 42.22 -0.38
N GLY A 801 30.52 41.91 -1.28
CA GLY A 801 29.56 40.83 -1.15
C GLY A 801 30.24 39.46 -1.29
N ASP A 802 30.74 38.95 -0.16
CA ASP A 802 31.58 37.77 -0.05
C ASP A 802 30.97 36.57 -0.80
N ALA A 803 31.72 36.02 -1.77
CA ALA A 803 31.21 34.99 -2.67
C ALA A 803 31.10 33.62 -1.96
N PRO A 804 30.13 32.75 -2.34
CA PRO A 804 30.05 31.41 -1.77
C PRO A 804 31.25 30.57 -2.22
N LEU A 805 31.82 29.82 -1.27
CA LEU A 805 32.93 28.87 -1.46
C LEU A 805 32.62 27.82 -2.53
N TRP A 806 31.38 27.34 -2.54
CA TRP A 806 30.84 26.43 -3.54
C TRP A 806 29.41 26.81 -3.89
N LYS A 807 29.01 26.53 -5.14
CA LYS A 807 27.67 26.81 -5.64
C LYS A 807 27.20 25.69 -6.55
N PHE A 808 26.45 24.75 -5.99
CA PHE A 808 25.95 23.58 -6.71
C PHE A 808 24.68 23.93 -7.48
N HIS A 809 24.54 23.34 -8.67
CA HIS A 809 23.52 23.67 -9.67
C HIS A 809 22.67 22.45 -10.12
N GLU A 810 22.94 21.27 -9.56
CA GLU A 810 22.36 20.01 -10.03
C GLU A 810 20.91 19.79 -9.59
N HIS A 811 20.42 20.51 -8.58
CA HIS A 811 19.00 20.47 -8.23
C HIS A 811 18.16 21.24 -9.26
N THR A 812 17.05 20.64 -9.69
CA THR A 812 16.10 21.22 -10.66
C THR A 812 14.91 21.92 -10.00
N ALA A 813 14.86 21.95 -8.66
CA ALA A 813 13.81 22.55 -7.85
C ALA A 813 14.36 23.17 -6.56
N ALA A 814 13.52 23.90 -5.84
CA ALA A 814 13.83 24.53 -4.55
C ALA A 814 14.53 23.59 -3.57
N VAL A 815 15.62 24.05 -2.95
CA VAL A 815 16.36 23.26 -1.95
C VAL A 815 16.07 23.80 -0.56
N LYS A 816 15.07 23.21 0.11
CA LYS A 816 14.76 23.46 1.52
C LYS A 816 15.61 22.58 2.43
N ALA A 817 15.68 21.29 2.11
CA ALA A 817 16.26 20.30 2.98
C ALA A 817 17.79 20.34 2.94
N LEU A 818 18.44 20.62 4.07
CA LEU A 818 19.89 20.67 4.24
C LEU A 818 20.29 20.00 5.56
N ALA A 819 21.19 19.03 5.53
CA ALA A 819 21.66 18.33 6.73
C ALA A 819 23.16 17.99 6.64
N TRP A 820 23.97 18.59 7.52
CA TRP A 820 25.39 18.24 7.70
C TRP A 820 25.51 16.93 8.48
N ASP A 821 26.40 16.04 8.04
CA ASP A 821 26.66 14.76 8.69
C ASP A 821 27.43 14.97 10.01
N PRO A 822 26.88 14.60 11.18
CA PRO A 822 27.56 14.76 12.46
C PRO A 822 28.68 13.73 12.68
N HIS A 823 28.73 12.66 11.88
CA HIS A 823 29.73 11.59 11.96
C HIS A 823 30.92 11.84 11.02
N VAL A 824 30.70 12.50 9.88
CA VAL A 824 31.73 12.74 8.85
C VAL A 824 31.82 14.23 8.48
N SER A 825 32.81 14.91 9.06
CA SER A 825 33.02 16.36 8.89
C SER A 825 33.06 16.80 7.42
N GLY A 826 32.29 17.84 7.08
CA GLY A 826 32.23 18.40 5.74
C GLY A 826 31.38 17.63 4.72
N VAL A 827 30.72 16.52 5.10
CA VAL A 827 29.68 15.87 4.29
C VAL A 827 28.34 16.59 4.51
N LEU A 828 27.68 16.96 3.41
CA LEU A 828 26.37 17.62 3.40
C LEU A 828 25.39 16.81 2.56
N ALA A 829 24.20 16.54 3.10
CA ALA A 829 23.05 16.04 2.34
C ALA A 829 22.09 17.19 2.02
N THR A 830 21.60 17.25 0.78
CA THR A 830 20.64 18.26 0.31
C THR A 830 19.49 17.62 -0.46
N GLY A 831 18.26 18.09 -0.26
CA GLY A 831 17.04 17.52 -0.85
C GLY A 831 16.25 18.53 -1.66
N GLY A 832 15.88 18.17 -2.89
CA GLY A 832 15.15 19.03 -3.81
C GLY A 832 13.63 18.89 -3.75
N GLY A 833 12.95 19.99 -4.09
CA GLY A 833 11.49 20.11 -4.14
C GLY A 833 10.81 19.30 -5.26
N THR A 834 9.52 19.56 -5.48
CA THR A 834 8.59 18.70 -6.26
C THR A 834 8.99 18.38 -7.70
N GLN A 835 9.81 19.19 -8.37
CA GLN A 835 10.30 18.88 -9.73
C GLN A 835 11.60 18.06 -9.71
N ASP A 836 12.38 18.12 -8.63
CA ASP A 836 13.70 17.51 -8.51
C ASP A 836 13.64 16.15 -7.80
N LYS A 837 13.10 16.08 -6.58
CA LYS A 837 12.87 14.85 -5.81
C LYS A 837 14.13 14.05 -5.41
N HIS A 838 15.33 14.56 -5.68
CA HIS A 838 16.57 13.85 -5.37
C HIS A 838 17.17 14.33 -4.04
N ILE A 839 17.76 13.39 -3.29
CA ILE A 839 18.70 13.67 -2.21
C ILE A 839 20.11 13.54 -2.81
N ARG A 840 20.94 14.57 -2.66
CA ARG A 840 22.33 14.60 -3.15
C ARG A 840 23.29 14.81 -1.99
N PHE A 841 24.41 14.09 -2.03
CA PHE A 841 25.44 14.11 -1.00
C PHE A 841 26.70 14.78 -1.54
N TRP A 842 27.29 15.68 -0.78
CA TRP A 842 28.41 16.52 -1.20
C TRP A 842 29.56 16.43 -0.21
N ASN A 843 30.78 16.31 -0.72
CA ASN A 843 31.98 16.65 0.03
C ASN A 843 32.27 18.13 -0.17
N THR A 844 32.05 18.94 0.88
CA THR A 844 32.22 20.40 0.81
C THR A 844 33.69 20.86 0.92
N ILE A 845 34.62 19.95 1.20
CA ILE A 845 36.07 20.23 1.20
C ILE A 845 36.59 20.18 -0.25
N SER A 846 36.24 19.13 -1.00
CA SER A 846 36.61 18.96 -2.42
C SER A 846 35.67 19.69 -3.39
N GLY A 847 34.42 19.93 -3.01
CA GLY A 847 33.36 20.44 -3.90
C GLY A 847 32.74 19.38 -4.80
N THR A 848 32.95 18.09 -4.52
CA THR A 848 32.47 16.98 -5.36
C THR A 848 31.17 16.38 -4.80
N MET A 849 30.25 16.02 -5.69
CA MET A 849 29.16 15.11 -5.32
C MET A 849 29.74 13.73 -4.97
N LEU A 850 29.17 13.08 -3.96
CA LEU A 850 29.55 11.75 -3.48
C LEU A 850 28.57 10.68 -3.93
N ASN A 851 27.26 10.95 -3.80
CA ASN A 851 26.19 10.01 -4.14
C ASN A 851 24.87 10.78 -4.36
N GLU A 852 23.90 10.12 -4.99
CA GLU A 852 22.60 10.67 -5.37
C GLU A 852 21.50 9.60 -5.25
N LEU A 853 20.31 10.00 -4.79
CA LEU A 853 19.16 9.14 -4.55
C LEU A 853 17.88 9.81 -5.05
N ASP A 854 17.24 9.23 -6.07
CA ASP A 854 15.88 9.59 -6.45
C ASP A 854 14.91 9.09 -5.37
N THR A 855 14.13 10.00 -4.78
CA THR A 855 13.09 9.64 -3.80
C THR A 855 11.68 9.69 -4.40
N GLY A 856 11.51 10.03 -5.67
CA GLY A 856 10.21 10.06 -6.37
C GLY A 856 9.18 11.05 -5.82
N SER A 857 9.54 11.82 -4.78
CA SER A 857 8.69 12.74 -4.04
C SER A 857 9.46 13.99 -3.61
N GLN A 858 8.75 15.10 -3.43
CA GLN A 858 9.27 16.34 -2.87
C GLN A 858 9.99 16.07 -1.53
N VAL A 859 11.27 16.39 -1.43
CA VAL A 859 12.01 16.34 -0.16
C VAL A 859 11.77 17.64 0.59
N CYS A 860 11.16 17.56 1.77
CA CYS A 860 10.88 18.71 2.62
C CYS A 860 12.04 18.97 3.58
N ASN A 861 12.38 17.99 4.41
CA ASN A 861 13.48 18.11 5.37
C ASN A 861 14.40 16.89 5.31
N LEU A 862 15.61 17.10 5.83
CA LEU A 862 16.62 16.08 6.05
C LEU A 862 17.17 16.26 7.47
N ILE A 863 17.42 15.18 8.19
CA ILE A 863 18.18 15.22 9.44
C ILE A 863 18.94 13.91 9.67
N TRP A 864 20.19 14.03 10.10
CA TRP A 864 21.02 12.87 10.43
C TRP A 864 20.78 12.42 11.88
N SER A 865 20.75 11.10 12.08
CA SER A 865 20.77 10.47 13.39
C SER A 865 22.04 10.85 14.18
N LEU A 866 21.89 11.08 15.48
CA LEU A 866 23.00 11.31 16.41
C LEU A 866 23.55 10.01 17.02
N THR A 867 22.87 8.88 16.82
CA THR A 867 23.21 7.57 17.43
C THR A 867 23.61 6.50 16.41
N SER A 868 23.24 6.68 15.13
CA SER A 868 23.50 5.76 14.02
C SER A 868 23.91 6.53 12.76
N HIS A 869 24.57 5.89 11.79
CA HIS A 869 24.89 6.54 10.50
C HIS A 869 23.70 6.45 9.53
N GLU A 870 22.57 7.04 9.95
CA GLU A 870 21.27 6.97 9.29
C GLU A 870 20.70 8.38 9.07
N LEU A 871 20.04 8.58 7.93
CA LEU A 871 19.48 9.85 7.50
C LEU A 871 17.95 9.72 7.42
N VAL A 872 17.21 10.62 8.05
CA VAL A 872 15.76 10.77 7.89
C VAL A 872 15.47 11.82 6.83
N SER A 873 14.52 11.52 5.93
CA SER A 873 13.89 12.48 5.03
C SER A 873 12.38 12.56 5.25
N THR A 874 11.81 13.76 5.21
CA THR A 874 10.35 13.95 5.18
C THR A 874 9.88 14.33 3.78
N HIS A 875 8.74 13.79 3.36
CA HIS A 875 8.24 13.94 1.99
C HIS A 875 6.87 14.64 1.91
N GLY A 876 6.61 15.23 0.75
CA GLY A 876 5.33 15.86 0.40
C GLY A 876 4.75 15.28 -0.90
N PHE A 877 4.57 16.16 -1.89
CA PHE A 877 4.01 15.80 -3.20
C PHE A 877 4.88 14.76 -3.93
N SER A 878 4.30 13.59 -4.18
CA SER A 878 4.92 12.46 -4.88
C SER A 878 4.36 12.29 -6.28
N SER A 879 5.22 11.86 -7.22
CA SER A 879 4.77 11.35 -8.53
C SER A 879 4.39 9.86 -8.49
N THR A 880 4.48 9.22 -7.32
CA THR A 880 4.14 7.82 -7.10
C THR A 880 3.02 7.70 -6.06
N THR A 881 2.54 6.48 -5.79
CA THR A 881 1.51 6.24 -4.76
C THR A 881 1.99 6.48 -3.32
N ALA A 882 3.29 6.69 -3.10
CA ALA A 882 3.87 6.96 -1.79
C ALA A 882 3.95 8.48 -1.54
N GLN A 883 2.90 9.06 -0.96
CA GLN A 883 2.84 10.47 -0.55
C GLN A 883 3.04 10.62 0.96
N ASN A 884 3.49 11.79 1.40
CA ASN A 884 3.49 12.23 2.81
C ASN A 884 4.21 11.28 3.80
N GLN A 885 5.22 10.54 3.32
CA GLN A 885 5.99 9.58 4.11
C GLN A 885 7.21 10.20 4.79
N ILE A 886 7.72 9.51 5.80
CA ILE A 886 9.00 9.79 6.47
C ILE A 886 9.90 8.58 6.25
N CYS A 887 11.00 8.73 5.51
CA CYS A 887 11.86 7.62 5.14
C CYS A 887 13.19 7.68 5.91
N ILE A 888 13.67 6.53 6.38
CA ILE A 888 14.96 6.38 7.06
C ILE A 888 15.90 5.62 6.13
N TRP A 889 17.09 6.17 5.85
CA TRP A 889 18.07 5.65 4.90
C TRP A 889 19.39 5.35 5.61
N LYS A 890 20.04 4.22 5.29
CA LYS A 890 21.34 3.85 5.87
C LYS A 890 22.50 4.35 5.00
N TYR A 891 23.29 5.29 5.52
CA TYR A 891 24.47 5.80 4.82
C TYR A 891 25.69 4.86 5.01
N PRO A 892 26.66 4.81 4.08
CA PRO A 892 26.67 5.38 2.72
C PRO A 892 25.89 4.55 1.69
N THR A 893 25.31 3.42 2.10
CA THR A 893 24.64 2.45 1.20
C THR A 893 23.36 2.95 0.53
N LEU A 894 22.68 3.93 1.13
CA LEU A 894 21.39 4.49 0.74
C LEU A 894 20.20 3.50 0.67
N ASN A 895 20.36 2.26 1.17
CA ASN A 895 19.25 1.36 1.45
C ASN A 895 18.24 2.00 2.42
N MET A 896 16.94 1.89 2.14
CA MET A 896 15.90 2.24 3.10
C MET A 896 15.90 1.25 4.28
N VAL A 897 15.80 1.78 5.50
CA VAL A 897 15.69 1.03 6.77
C VAL A 897 14.23 0.91 7.18
N ALA A 898 13.46 2.00 7.07
CA ALA A 898 12.04 2.06 7.41
C ALA A 898 11.34 3.18 6.62
N SER A 899 10.04 3.02 6.39
CA SER A 899 9.15 4.11 6.01
C SER A 899 8.06 4.24 7.07
N LEU A 900 7.85 5.45 7.59
CA LEU A 900 6.83 5.79 8.57
C LEU A 900 5.72 6.56 7.85
N THR A 901 4.48 6.12 8.06
CA THR A 901 3.27 6.66 7.42
C THR A 901 2.28 7.09 8.47
N GLY A 902 1.63 8.24 8.30
CA GLY A 902 0.53 8.62 9.20
C GLY A 902 0.00 10.04 9.02
N HIS A 903 0.82 10.99 8.55
CA HIS A 903 0.33 12.32 8.19
C HIS A 903 -0.54 12.26 6.94
N THR A 904 -1.67 12.96 6.93
CA THR A 904 -2.58 13.04 5.76
C THR A 904 -2.11 14.09 4.77
N ASN A 905 -1.49 15.17 5.25
CA ASN A 905 -0.95 16.27 4.42
C ASN A 905 0.59 16.21 4.35
N ARG A 906 1.18 17.12 3.56
CA ARG A 906 2.63 17.16 3.29
C ARG A 906 3.44 17.37 4.57
N VAL A 907 4.48 16.55 4.79
CA VAL A 907 5.31 16.61 6.00
C VAL A 907 6.37 17.71 5.89
N LEU A 908 5.94 18.94 6.14
CA LEU A 908 6.71 20.17 5.93
C LEU A 908 7.75 20.47 7.02
N TYR A 909 7.60 19.91 8.22
CA TYR A 909 8.43 20.24 9.39
C TYR A 909 9.04 18.99 10.03
N LEU A 910 10.27 19.12 10.54
CA LEU A 910 11.06 18.04 11.14
C LEU A 910 12.03 18.60 12.18
N ALA A 911 12.05 18.03 13.39
CA ALA A 911 13.09 18.25 14.39
C ALA A 911 13.41 16.95 15.14
N MET A 912 14.49 16.94 15.94
CA MET A 912 14.96 15.76 16.69
C MET A 912 15.16 16.10 18.16
N SER A 913 14.88 15.16 19.06
CA SER A 913 15.14 15.28 20.50
C SER A 913 16.65 15.36 20.79
N PRO A 914 17.06 16.00 21.90
CA PRO A 914 18.48 16.18 22.24
C PRO A 914 19.23 14.89 22.59
N ASP A 915 18.52 13.81 22.90
CA ASP A 915 19.07 12.46 23.07
C ASP A 915 19.36 11.73 21.74
N GLY A 916 18.75 12.20 20.64
CA GLY A 916 18.83 11.58 19.32
C GLY A 916 17.96 10.34 19.12
N GLU A 917 17.06 9.99 20.06
CA GLU A 917 16.18 8.81 19.96
C GLU A 917 14.90 9.10 19.15
N THR A 918 14.34 10.31 19.30
CA THR A 918 13.02 10.70 18.77
C THR A 918 13.14 11.77 17.70
N ILE A 919 12.32 11.65 16.65
CA ILE A 919 12.01 12.74 15.72
C ILE A 919 10.57 13.22 15.94
N VAL A 920 10.34 14.52 15.76
CA VAL A 920 9.00 15.11 15.64
C VAL A 920 8.81 15.61 14.22
N THR A 921 7.63 15.35 13.65
CA THR A 921 7.24 15.83 12.33
C THR A 921 5.94 16.62 12.39
N GLY A 922 5.82 17.63 11.54
CA GLY A 922 4.61 18.44 11.39
C GLY A 922 4.18 18.54 9.93
N ALA A 923 2.87 18.56 9.70
CA ALA A 923 2.25 18.66 8.39
C ALA A 923 1.07 19.65 8.42
N GLY A 924 0.53 19.98 7.25
CA GLY A 924 -0.72 20.76 7.13
C GLY A 924 -1.99 19.99 7.53
N ASP A 925 -1.85 18.87 8.25
CA ASP A 925 -2.95 18.12 8.86
C ASP A 925 -3.22 18.57 10.31
N GLU A 926 -2.63 19.72 10.70
CA GLU A 926 -2.67 20.31 12.03
C GLU A 926 -2.20 19.35 13.15
N THR A 927 -1.34 18.37 12.84
CA THR A 927 -0.73 17.48 13.84
C THR A 927 0.79 17.59 13.91
N LEU A 928 1.33 17.45 15.12
CA LEU A 928 2.73 17.13 15.41
C LEU A 928 2.85 15.70 15.91
N ARG A 929 3.60 14.86 15.20
CA ARG A 929 3.74 13.42 15.48
C ARG A 929 5.15 13.09 15.94
N PHE A 930 5.26 12.33 17.02
CA PHE A 930 6.53 11.96 17.65
C PHE A 930 6.83 10.49 17.43
N TRP A 931 7.99 10.20 16.84
CA TRP A 931 8.38 8.86 16.39
C TRP A 931 9.68 8.44 17.05
N ASN A 932 9.69 7.27 17.68
CA ASN A 932 10.91 6.65 18.20
C ASN A 932 11.65 6.01 17.01
N ALA A 933 12.48 6.81 16.34
CA ALA A 933 13.13 6.47 15.08
C ALA A 933 14.49 5.80 15.28
N PHE A 934 15.17 6.03 16.40
CA PHE A 934 16.56 5.64 16.64
C PHE A 934 16.72 4.86 17.95
N PRO A 935 17.71 3.94 18.04
CA PRO A 935 17.87 3.14 19.24
C PRO A 935 18.40 4.02 20.38
N LYS A 936 18.14 3.60 21.62
CA LYS A 936 18.76 4.23 22.79
C LYS A 936 20.27 4.25 22.63
N ARG A 937 20.89 5.39 22.93
CA ARG A 937 22.35 5.50 22.93
C ARG A 937 22.91 4.67 24.09
N GLU A 938 23.53 3.54 23.79
CA GLU A 938 24.06 2.65 24.82
C GLU A 938 25.13 3.35 25.67
N VAL A 939 24.82 3.56 26.95
CA VAL A 939 25.72 4.19 27.93
C VAL A 939 26.62 3.11 28.54
N GLY A 940 27.33 2.38 27.67
CA GLY A 940 27.94 1.11 28.07
C GLY A 940 28.90 0.50 27.06
N GLU A 941 29.88 1.26 26.57
CA GLU A 941 31.28 0.81 26.41
C GLU A 941 32.14 1.85 25.66
N ARG A 942 33.10 2.47 26.35
CA ARG A 942 34.31 3.05 25.70
C ARG A 942 35.45 2.02 25.69
N GLY A 943 35.10 0.74 25.59
CA GLY A 943 35.96 -0.41 25.84
C GLY A 943 36.32 -1.18 24.57
N ALA A 944 35.33 -1.80 23.91
CA ALA A 944 35.59 -2.66 22.76
C ALA A 944 34.60 -2.47 21.58
N GLU A 945 34.96 -1.62 20.61
CA GLU A 945 34.85 -2.00 19.19
C GLU A 945 35.70 -1.15 18.22
N SER A 946 37.03 -1.23 18.35
CA SER A 946 37.93 -0.76 17.29
C SER A 946 38.02 -1.80 16.17
N ARG A 947 37.12 -1.76 15.17
CA ARG A 947 37.32 -2.54 13.93
C ARG A 947 36.88 -1.92 12.60
N LEU A 948 36.07 -0.86 12.60
CA LEU A 948 35.81 -0.05 11.40
C LEU A 948 35.92 1.44 11.72
N ASP A 949 37.13 1.98 11.53
CA ASP A 949 37.33 3.43 11.38
C ASP A 949 36.68 3.87 10.05
N TYR A 950 35.47 4.43 10.13
CA TYR A 950 34.68 4.82 8.97
C TYR A 950 35.41 5.82 8.04
N GLY A 951 36.37 6.58 8.56
CA GLY A 951 37.22 7.48 7.77
C GLY A 951 38.14 6.78 6.76
N ARG A 952 38.30 5.44 6.86
CA ARG A 952 39.05 4.61 5.91
C ARG A 952 38.22 3.99 4.78
N LEU A 953 36.89 3.94 4.88
CA LEU A 953 36.04 3.36 3.81
C LEU A 953 35.59 4.39 2.75
N ILE A 954 35.90 5.67 2.95
CA ILE A 954 35.46 6.80 2.12
C ILE A 954 36.69 7.48 1.44
N ARG A 955 37.79 6.72 1.28
CA ARG A 955 39.03 7.12 0.59
C ARG A 955 39.48 6.03 -0.37
#